data_AF-A0A0E0N8N9-F1
#
_entry.id   AF-A0A0E0N8N9-F1
#
_cell.length_a   1.000
_cell.length_b   1.000
_cell.length_c   1.000
_cell.angle_alpha   90.00
_cell.angle_beta   90.00
_cell.angle_gamma   90.00
#
_symmetry.space_group_name_H-M   'P 1'
#
loop_
_entity.id
_entity.type
_entity.pdbx_description
1 polymer ?
#
loop_
_entity_poly.entity_id
_entity_poly.type
_entity_poly.pdbx_seq_one_letter_code
_entity_poly.pdbx_strand_id
1 'polypeptide(L)'
;MKSTQRFWLRNNAAADSELERSFHLGQKAVGTIIGIYEYKTTRESHSMNSKMIRLFAPFPKFIPLLAVFIISCSLPLAISDDTDTDREALLCFKSQISDPNGSLSSWSNTSQNFCNWQGVSCNNTQTQLRVMVLNVSSKGLSGSIPPCIGNLSSIASLDLSRNAFLGKIPSELGRLGQISYLNLSINSLEGRIPDELSSCSNLQVLGLSNNSFEGEIPPSLTQCTRLQQVILYNNKLEGSIPTRFGTLPELKTLDLSNNALRGDIPPLLGSSPSFVYVDLGGNQLTGGIPEFLVNSSSLQVLRLTQNSLTGEIPPALFNSSTLTTIYLDRNNLVGSIPPITAIAAPIQYLTLEQNKLTGGIPASLGNLSSLVHVSLKANNLVGSIPKSLSKIPTLERLVLTYNNLTGHVPQAIFNISSLKYLSMANNSLIGQLPPDIGNRLPNLEALILSTTQLNGPIPASLRNMSKLEMVYLAAAGLTGIVPSFGSLPNLQDLDLGYNQLEAGDWSFLSSLANCTQLKKLALDANFLQGTLPSSVGNLPSQLNWLWLRQNKLSGTIPSEIGNLKSLSVLYLDENMFSGSIPPTIGNLSNLLVLSLAQNNLSGLIPDSIGNLAQLTEFHLDGNNFNGSIPSNLGQWRQLEKLDFSHNSFGGSLPSEVFNISSLSQSLDLSHNLFTGPIPLEIGNLINLGSISISNNRLTGEIPSTLGKCVLLEYLHMEGNLLTGSIPRSFMNLKSIKELDLSCNSLSGKVPEFLTLLSSLQKLNLSFNDFEGPIPSNGVFGNASRVILAGNYRLCANDPGYSLPLCPESGSQSKHKSTILKIVIPIAVSVVISLLCLMAVLIERRKQKPCLQQSSVNMRKISYEDIAKATDGFSPTNLVGLGSFGAVYNGMLPFETNPVAIKVSDLNKYGAPTSFNAECEALRYIRHRNLVKIITLCSTIDPNGYDFKALCFQYMPNGSLEMWLHPEDHGHGKKRFLTLGERISLALDIAYALDYLHNQCVSPVIHCDIKPSNVLLDLEMIAYVSDFGLARFMCANSTAAPGNSTSLADLKRSIGYIAPEYGMGGQISTKGDVYSYGVLLLEILTGKRPTDEKFNDGLSLHDRVDAAFPHRVTEILDPNMLHNDLDGGNSELMQSCLLPLVKVALMCSMASPKDRLGMAQVSTELHSIKQAFLELSSGGKVV
;
A
#
# COMPACT_ATOMS: atom_id res chain seq x y z
N MET A 1 -5.93 3.07 -3.42
CA MET A 1 -5.11 3.41 -4.61
C MET A 1 -3.64 3.68 -4.26
N LYS A 2 -3.17 4.89 -3.96
CA LYS A 2 -1.71 5.17 -3.79
C LYS A 2 -1.02 4.40 -2.64
N SER A 3 -1.76 4.00 -1.60
CA SER A 3 -1.30 3.07 -0.55
C SER A 3 -1.22 1.63 -1.08
N THR A 4 -2.34 1.13 -1.64
CA THR A 4 -2.48 -0.19 -2.27
C THR A 4 -1.38 -0.48 -3.29
N GLN A 5 -1.01 0.52 -4.09
CA GLN A 5 0.06 0.43 -5.10
C GLN A 5 1.44 0.13 -4.49
N ARG A 6 1.72 0.58 -3.25
CA ARG A 6 2.97 0.26 -2.54
C ARG A 6 2.99 -1.17 -1.96
N PHE A 7 1.83 -1.72 -1.62
CA PHE A 7 1.70 -3.12 -1.20
C PHE A 7 1.88 -4.06 -2.41
N TRP A 8 1.23 -3.73 -3.54
CA TRP A 8 1.40 -4.44 -4.81
C TRP A 8 2.87 -4.45 -5.30
N LEU A 9 3.55 -3.30 -5.21
CA LEU A 9 4.99 -3.17 -5.53
C LEU A 9 5.92 -3.96 -4.58
N ARG A 10 5.49 -4.28 -3.36
CA ARG A 10 6.26 -5.16 -2.45
C ARG A 10 6.06 -6.64 -2.78
N ASN A 11 4.81 -7.06 -3.01
CA ASN A 11 4.51 -8.50 -3.12
C ASN A 11 4.78 -9.06 -4.51
N ASN A 12 4.57 -8.28 -5.59
CA ASN A 12 4.95 -8.73 -6.94
C ASN A 12 6.47 -8.64 -7.22
N ALA A 13 7.23 -7.96 -6.36
CA ALA A 13 8.70 -8.09 -6.35
C ALA A 13 9.17 -9.44 -5.80
N ALA A 14 8.34 -10.18 -5.04
CA ALA A 14 8.66 -11.54 -4.60
C ALA A 14 8.40 -12.58 -5.70
N ALA A 15 7.28 -12.47 -6.42
CA ALA A 15 6.89 -13.43 -7.47
C ALA A 15 7.83 -13.46 -8.68
N ASP A 16 8.48 -12.35 -9.02
CA ASP A 16 9.48 -12.27 -10.13
C ASP A 16 10.91 -12.65 -9.64
N SER A 17 11.08 -13.16 -8.41
CA SER A 17 12.40 -13.35 -7.75
C SER A 17 12.81 -14.81 -7.46
N GLU A 18 11.98 -15.82 -7.74
CA GLU A 18 12.30 -17.25 -7.48
C GLU A 18 13.33 -17.86 -8.46
N LEU A 19 14.18 -17.02 -9.08
CA LEU A 19 15.39 -17.45 -9.80
C LEU A 19 16.70 -16.87 -9.21
N GLU A 20 16.63 -16.02 -8.18
CA GLU A 20 17.75 -15.18 -7.73
C GLU A 20 18.07 -15.37 -6.22
N ARG A 21 18.06 -16.61 -5.73
CA ARG A 21 18.47 -16.97 -4.35
C ARG A 21 19.49 -18.10 -4.26
N SER A 22 20.75 -17.75 -4.50
CA SER A 22 21.90 -18.33 -3.81
C SER A 22 22.88 -17.20 -3.49
N PHE A 23 23.54 -17.26 -2.33
CA PHE A 23 24.27 -16.16 -1.67
C PHE A 23 23.34 -14.98 -1.25
N HIS A 24 23.43 -14.37 -0.07
CA HIS A 24 24.43 -14.46 1.01
C HIS A 24 23.77 -14.35 2.41
N LEU A 25 24.48 -14.78 3.47
CA LEU A 25 24.04 -14.68 4.87
C LEU A 25 25.15 -14.07 5.75
N GLY A 26 24.80 -13.18 6.68
CA GLY A 26 25.70 -12.50 7.64
C GLY A 26 26.32 -11.19 7.10
N GLN A 27 26.48 -10.10 7.86
CA GLN A 27 26.40 -9.89 9.33
C GLN A 27 25.67 -8.58 9.72
N LYS A 28 25.52 -8.31 11.03
CA LYS A 28 24.86 -7.10 11.59
C LYS A 28 25.85 -6.03 12.08
N ALA A 29 25.55 -4.80 11.69
CA ALA A 29 25.68 -3.51 12.39
C ALA A 29 26.60 -3.33 13.62
N VAL A 30 27.41 -2.27 13.57
CA VAL A 30 27.71 -1.36 14.71
C VAL A 30 27.71 0.09 14.18
N GLY A 31 27.05 1.03 14.87
CA GLY A 31 27.14 2.48 14.59
C GLY A 31 28.21 3.16 15.48
N THR A 32 28.41 4.46 15.59
CA THR A 32 27.77 5.72 15.12
C THR A 32 28.82 6.84 15.38
N ILE A 33 28.70 8.07 14.84
CA ILE A 33 28.93 9.38 15.53
C ILE A 33 29.32 10.55 14.58
N ILE A 34 28.55 11.64 14.69
CA ILE A 34 28.80 13.06 14.36
C ILE A 34 29.29 13.45 12.95
N GLY A 35 28.54 14.38 12.34
CA GLY A 35 29.04 15.30 11.32
C GLY A 35 28.93 16.76 11.78
N ILE A 36 29.95 17.54 11.41
CA ILE A 36 29.92 18.97 11.01
C ILE A 36 29.22 19.99 11.92
N TYR A 37 29.99 20.99 12.37
CA TYR A 37 29.59 22.40 12.33
C TYR A 37 30.77 23.28 11.89
N GLU A 38 30.49 24.39 11.21
CA GLU A 38 31.48 25.28 10.59
C GLU A 38 32.03 26.35 11.58
N TYR A 39 33.16 27.00 11.27
CA TYR A 39 33.18 28.46 10.96
C TYR A 39 34.53 29.05 10.47
N LYS A 40 34.50 29.64 9.27
CA LYS A 40 35.13 30.92 8.79
C LYS A 40 36.65 31.26 8.87
N THR A 41 37.14 31.70 7.69
CA THR A 41 38.06 32.86 7.39
C THR A 41 39.55 32.80 7.82
N THR A 42 40.55 33.35 7.11
CA THR A 42 40.68 34.16 5.84
C THR A 42 42.10 33.93 5.23
N ARG A 43 42.37 34.05 3.91
CA ARG A 43 42.92 35.23 3.15
C ARG A 43 43.97 36.08 3.93
N GLU A 44 45.08 36.66 3.41
CA GLU A 44 45.76 36.84 2.09
C GLU A 44 47.17 37.49 2.36
N SER A 45 48.18 37.68 1.47
CA SER A 45 48.56 37.14 0.15
C SER A 45 50.03 37.52 -0.25
N HIS A 46 50.49 37.04 -1.42
CA HIS A 46 51.49 37.62 -2.36
C HIS A 46 52.83 38.30 -1.94
N SER A 47 53.93 37.69 -2.44
CA SER A 47 54.88 38.26 -3.44
C SER A 47 55.79 39.47 -3.11
N MET A 48 57.12 39.30 -3.22
CA MET A 48 57.86 39.69 -4.46
C MET A 48 59.32 39.22 -4.55
N ASN A 49 59.93 39.38 -5.73
CA ASN A 49 61.31 39.00 -6.07
C ASN A 49 62.37 40.00 -5.61
N SER A 50 63.59 39.50 -5.35
CA SER A 50 64.82 40.04 -5.99
C SER A 50 65.96 39.01 -5.92
N LYS A 51 67.03 39.21 -6.70
CA LYS A 51 68.15 38.25 -6.91
C LYS A 51 69.52 38.90 -6.70
N MET A 52 70.49 38.06 -6.35
CA MET A 52 71.96 38.26 -6.46
C MET A 52 72.57 39.21 -5.39
N ILE A 53 73.84 39.06 -4.96
CA ILE A 53 74.96 38.26 -5.51
C ILE A 53 76.05 37.91 -4.45
N ARG A 54 76.97 36.98 -4.79
CA ARG A 54 78.31 36.70 -4.16
C ARG A 54 78.33 35.93 -2.80
N LEU A 55 79.34 35.12 -2.45
CA LEU A 55 80.72 34.89 -2.98
C LEU A 55 81.17 33.39 -2.95
N PHE A 56 82.16 33.04 -3.81
CA PHE A 56 82.99 31.79 -3.91
C PHE A 56 82.27 30.41 -4.02
N ALA A 57 82.55 29.46 -4.94
CA ALA A 57 83.73 29.03 -5.74
C ALA A 57 84.72 28.09 -5.00
N PRO A 58 85.34 27.06 -5.65
CA PRO A 58 85.59 26.94 -7.10
C PRO A 58 85.05 25.68 -7.85
N PHE A 59 85.26 25.72 -9.17
CA PHE A 59 85.00 24.74 -10.26
C PHE A 59 86.24 23.80 -10.46
N PRO A 60 86.40 22.87 -11.46
CA PRO A 60 85.81 22.89 -12.82
C PRO A 60 85.54 21.58 -13.67
N LYS A 61 84.46 21.64 -14.50
CA LYS A 61 84.38 21.23 -15.95
C LYS A 61 84.43 19.72 -16.33
N PHE A 62 83.99 19.22 -17.52
CA PHE A 62 83.26 19.80 -18.68
C PHE A 62 82.36 18.75 -19.44
N ILE A 63 82.02 18.98 -20.71
CA ILE A 63 80.92 18.43 -21.57
C ILE A 63 81.51 18.20 -22.99
N PRO A 64 81.24 17.13 -23.80
CA PRO A 64 79.91 16.77 -24.37
C PRO A 64 79.62 15.25 -24.66
N LEU A 65 78.71 14.99 -25.61
CA LEU A 65 78.14 13.74 -26.18
C LEU A 65 79.11 12.63 -26.70
N LEU A 66 78.61 11.37 -26.59
CA LEU A 66 78.51 10.31 -27.62
C LEU A 66 79.76 9.71 -28.32
N ALA A 67 80.23 8.55 -27.83
CA ALA A 67 80.89 7.46 -28.58
C ALA A 67 80.69 6.14 -27.79
N VAL A 68 80.09 5.08 -28.35
CA VAL A 68 80.73 3.99 -29.12
C VAL A 68 81.87 3.27 -28.36
N PHE A 69 81.50 2.14 -27.74
CA PHE A 69 82.14 0.80 -27.85
C PHE A 69 83.69 0.72 -28.02
N ILE A 70 84.39 0.00 -27.11
CA ILE A 70 85.24 -1.20 -27.38
C ILE A 70 86.22 -1.59 -26.23
N ILE A 71 86.17 -2.87 -25.80
CA ILE A 71 87.26 -3.73 -25.23
C ILE A 71 87.99 -3.30 -23.92
N SER A 72 88.36 -4.18 -22.97
CA SER A 72 87.91 -5.56 -22.62
C SER A 72 88.53 -6.02 -21.28
N CYS A 73 88.13 -7.22 -20.83
CA CYS A 73 88.81 -8.09 -19.85
C CYS A 73 88.81 -7.68 -18.35
N SER A 74 88.77 -8.62 -17.39
CA SER A 74 88.30 -10.03 -17.37
C SER A 74 88.48 -10.61 -15.96
N LEU A 75 87.57 -11.51 -15.54
CA LEU A 75 87.69 -12.60 -14.52
C LEU A 75 86.51 -12.60 -13.52
N PRO A 76 85.95 -13.79 -13.20
CA PRO A 76 85.29 -14.66 -14.16
C PRO A 76 83.83 -14.91 -13.77
N LEU A 77 83.04 -15.48 -14.67
CA LEU A 77 81.70 -15.96 -14.33
C LEU A 77 81.81 -17.11 -13.33
N ALA A 78 81.09 -17.01 -12.21
CA ALA A 78 80.44 -18.20 -11.69
C ALA A 78 79.33 -18.55 -12.70
N ILE A 79 79.48 -19.65 -13.43
CA ILE A 79 78.37 -20.23 -14.18
C ILE A 79 77.49 -20.91 -13.13
N SER A 80 76.55 -20.14 -12.55
CA SER A 80 75.38 -20.72 -11.92
C SER A 80 74.63 -21.47 -13.01
N ASP A 81 74.47 -22.77 -12.85
CA ASP A 81 73.67 -23.55 -13.80
C ASP A 81 72.21 -23.07 -13.69
N ASP A 82 71.68 -22.44 -14.75
CA ASP A 82 70.31 -21.93 -14.76
C ASP A 82 69.26 -23.02 -14.56
N THR A 83 69.62 -24.31 -14.57
CA THR A 83 68.71 -25.36 -14.09
C THR A 83 68.38 -25.23 -12.60
N ASP A 84 69.33 -24.80 -11.76
CA ASP A 84 69.10 -24.73 -10.31
C ASP A 84 68.34 -23.47 -9.90
N THR A 85 68.41 -22.38 -10.68
CA THR A 85 67.67 -21.13 -10.36
C THR A 85 66.15 -21.29 -10.47
N ASP A 86 65.66 -22.06 -11.45
CA ASP A 86 64.24 -22.42 -11.55
C ASP A 86 63.82 -23.39 -10.44
N ARG A 87 64.70 -24.36 -10.10
CA ARG A 87 64.48 -25.32 -9.01
C ARG A 87 64.39 -24.62 -7.65
N GLU A 88 65.28 -23.67 -7.37
CA GLU A 88 65.23 -22.81 -6.18
C GLU A 88 63.97 -21.94 -6.16
N ALA A 89 63.57 -21.34 -7.29
CA ALA A 89 62.35 -20.54 -7.37
C ALA A 89 61.09 -21.36 -7.05
N LEU A 90 60.99 -22.59 -7.56
CA LEU A 90 59.89 -23.52 -7.25
C LEU A 90 59.92 -24.00 -5.79
N LEU A 91 61.09 -24.32 -5.23
CA LEU A 91 61.21 -24.69 -3.81
C LEU A 91 60.91 -23.52 -2.87
N CYS A 92 61.30 -22.30 -3.25
CA CYS A 92 60.94 -21.05 -2.57
C CYS A 92 59.45 -20.75 -2.63
N PHE A 93 58.81 -20.98 -3.78
CA PHE A 93 57.36 -20.89 -3.93
C PHE A 93 56.65 -21.85 -2.97
N LYS A 94 57.05 -23.13 -2.95
CA LYS A 94 56.48 -24.14 -2.06
C LYS A 94 56.72 -23.85 -0.57
N SER A 95 57.85 -23.28 -0.18
CA SER A 95 58.17 -23.06 1.24
C SER A 95 57.42 -21.88 1.90
N GLN A 96 56.83 -20.99 1.10
CA GLN A 96 56.11 -19.79 1.56
C GLN A 96 54.58 -19.88 1.45
N ILE A 97 54.05 -21.00 0.95
CA ILE A 97 52.60 -21.21 0.77
C ILE A 97 52.11 -22.42 1.57
N SER A 98 50.82 -22.43 1.88
CA SER A 98 50.12 -23.52 2.57
C SER A 98 49.46 -24.44 1.55
N ASP A 99 49.88 -25.71 1.55
CA ASP A 99 49.35 -26.80 0.72
C ASP A 99 48.70 -27.89 1.61
N PRO A 100 47.46 -27.67 2.09
CA PRO A 100 46.79 -28.59 3.01
C PRO A 100 46.44 -29.94 2.36
N ASN A 101 46.41 -29.99 1.02
CA ASN A 101 46.05 -31.19 0.24
C ASN A 101 47.28 -32.03 -0.16
N GLY A 102 48.50 -31.55 0.06
CA GLY A 102 49.73 -32.19 -0.43
C GLY A 102 49.83 -32.21 -1.96
N SER A 103 49.19 -31.27 -2.65
CA SER A 103 49.18 -31.13 -4.11
C SER A 103 50.58 -30.97 -4.71
N LEU A 104 51.52 -30.40 -3.95
CA LEU A 104 52.91 -30.17 -4.33
C LEU A 104 53.85 -31.19 -3.67
N SER A 105 53.33 -32.32 -3.17
CA SER A 105 54.12 -33.39 -2.54
C SER A 105 55.28 -33.89 -3.41
N SER A 106 55.10 -33.96 -4.73
CA SER A 106 56.13 -34.33 -5.71
C SER A 106 57.31 -33.37 -5.79
N TRP A 107 57.17 -32.13 -5.33
CA TRP A 107 58.23 -31.11 -5.35
C TRP A 107 59.21 -31.36 -4.19
N SER A 108 60.28 -32.11 -4.45
CA SER A 108 61.26 -32.52 -3.43
C SER A 108 62.65 -31.99 -3.73
N ASN A 109 63.33 -31.49 -2.69
CA ASN A 109 64.75 -31.10 -2.73
C ASN A 109 65.66 -32.28 -3.16
N THR A 110 65.22 -33.53 -2.97
CA THR A 110 65.97 -34.74 -3.41
C THR A 110 65.88 -35.05 -4.91
N SER A 111 65.00 -34.39 -5.68
CA SER A 111 64.99 -34.52 -7.14
C SER A 111 65.76 -33.37 -7.79
N GLN A 112 66.64 -33.70 -8.73
CA GLN A 112 67.25 -32.72 -9.64
C GLN A 112 66.34 -32.45 -10.85
N ASN A 113 65.52 -33.42 -11.27
CA ASN A 113 64.56 -33.22 -12.37
C ASN A 113 63.23 -32.69 -11.80
N PHE A 114 63.07 -31.36 -11.83
CA PHE A 114 61.84 -30.65 -11.47
C PHE A 114 60.79 -30.64 -12.59
N CYS A 115 61.15 -31.03 -13.81
CA CYS A 115 60.20 -31.08 -14.95
C CYS A 115 59.20 -32.24 -14.84
N ASN A 116 59.45 -33.18 -13.92
CA ASN A 116 58.50 -34.24 -13.53
C ASN A 116 57.62 -33.83 -12.33
N TRP A 117 57.75 -32.61 -11.78
CA TRP A 117 56.95 -32.15 -10.64
C TRP A 117 55.53 -31.80 -11.08
N GLN A 118 54.55 -32.10 -10.22
CA GLN A 118 53.15 -31.93 -10.58
C GLN A 118 52.81 -30.44 -10.79
N GLY A 119 52.29 -30.12 -11.97
CA GLY A 119 52.00 -28.75 -12.40
C GLY A 119 53.13 -28.02 -13.13
N VAL A 120 54.34 -28.60 -13.19
CA VAL A 120 55.50 -28.02 -13.90
C VAL A 120 55.60 -28.62 -15.31
N SER A 121 56.05 -27.84 -16.29
CA SER A 121 56.53 -28.36 -17.58
C SER A 121 57.66 -27.49 -18.14
N CYS A 122 58.64 -28.14 -18.78
CA CYS A 122 59.89 -27.53 -19.22
C CYS A 122 60.10 -27.57 -20.73
N ASN A 123 61.03 -26.75 -21.22
CA ASN A 123 61.59 -26.95 -22.56
C ASN A 123 62.53 -28.17 -22.56
N ASN A 124 62.45 -29.00 -23.59
CA ASN A 124 63.26 -30.23 -23.71
C ASN A 124 64.51 -30.00 -24.59
N THR A 125 65.29 -29.00 -24.21
CA THR A 125 66.62 -28.74 -24.80
C THR A 125 67.67 -29.61 -24.12
N GLN A 126 68.41 -30.41 -24.90
CA GLN A 126 69.32 -31.47 -24.41
C GLN A 126 70.48 -31.00 -23.51
N THR A 127 70.65 -29.69 -23.32
CA THR A 127 71.73 -29.08 -22.53
C THR A 127 71.26 -28.29 -21.32
N GLN A 128 69.96 -28.01 -21.15
CA GLN A 128 69.44 -27.26 -20.00
C GLN A 128 67.92 -27.43 -19.85
N LEU A 129 67.48 -27.69 -18.60
CA LEU A 129 66.08 -27.71 -18.20
C LEU A 129 65.64 -26.31 -17.74
N ARG A 130 64.56 -25.79 -18.32
CA ARG A 130 63.99 -24.47 -17.99
C ARG A 130 62.46 -24.55 -17.95
N VAL A 131 61.83 -23.98 -16.94
CA VAL A 131 60.37 -23.99 -16.73
C VAL A 131 59.69 -23.10 -17.76
N MET A 132 58.75 -23.69 -18.51
CA MET A 132 57.93 -23.00 -19.52
C MET A 132 56.48 -22.84 -19.07
N VAL A 133 55.98 -23.76 -18.24
CA VAL A 133 54.61 -23.74 -17.70
C VAL A 133 54.63 -24.07 -16.22
N LEU A 134 53.90 -23.28 -15.43
CA LEU A 134 53.51 -23.62 -14.07
C LEU A 134 51.98 -23.51 -13.96
N ASN A 135 51.29 -24.65 -13.89
CA ASN A 135 49.85 -24.73 -13.66
C ASN A 135 49.58 -25.52 -12.37
N VAL A 136 49.29 -24.78 -11.30
CA VAL A 136 48.83 -25.32 -10.01
C VAL A 136 47.43 -24.81 -9.68
N SER A 137 46.60 -24.67 -10.72
CA SER A 137 45.20 -24.29 -10.58
C SER A 137 44.36 -25.39 -9.90
N SER A 138 43.31 -24.98 -9.19
CA SER A 138 42.37 -25.88 -8.50
C SER A 138 43.05 -26.89 -7.56
N LYS A 139 43.99 -26.42 -6.72
CA LYS A 139 44.76 -27.25 -5.76
C LYS A 139 44.46 -26.98 -4.29
N GLY A 140 43.74 -25.91 -3.97
CA GLY A 140 43.47 -25.48 -2.60
C GLY A 140 44.70 -24.87 -1.91
N LEU A 141 45.65 -24.35 -2.69
CA LEU A 141 46.82 -23.63 -2.18
C LEU A 141 46.39 -22.30 -1.55
N SER A 142 47.10 -21.87 -0.51
CA SER A 142 46.76 -20.65 0.24
C SER A 142 48.00 -19.92 0.76
N GLY A 143 47.84 -18.64 1.15
CA GLY A 143 48.94 -17.75 1.53
C GLY A 143 49.27 -16.72 0.43
N SER A 144 50.32 -15.93 0.62
CA SER A 144 50.72 -14.90 -0.35
C SER A 144 51.52 -15.47 -1.51
N ILE A 145 51.33 -14.95 -2.73
CA ILE A 145 52.15 -15.32 -3.90
C ILE A 145 53.61 -14.87 -3.66
N PRO A 146 54.58 -15.81 -3.55
CA PRO A 146 55.96 -15.45 -3.17
C PRO A 146 56.71 -14.70 -4.29
N PRO A 147 57.40 -13.58 -4.01
CA PRO A 147 58.14 -12.81 -5.02
C PRO A 147 59.17 -13.60 -5.84
N CYS A 148 59.74 -14.67 -5.27
CA CYS A 148 60.72 -15.53 -5.95
C CYS A 148 60.17 -16.26 -7.19
N ILE A 149 58.84 -16.31 -7.39
CA ILE A 149 58.24 -16.78 -8.65
C ILE A 149 58.69 -15.93 -9.87
N GLY A 150 59.05 -14.65 -9.65
CA GLY A 150 59.60 -13.76 -10.67
C GLY A 150 61.00 -14.15 -11.17
N ASN A 151 61.64 -15.16 -10.59
CA ASN A 151 62.93 -15.68 -11.06
C ASN A 151 62.78 -16.74 -12.18
N LEU A 152 61.56 -17.23 -12.45
CA LEU A 152 61.27 -18.22 -13.51
C LEU A 152 61.34 -17.60 -14.92
N SER A 153 62.50 -17.05 -15.29
CA SER A 153 62.69 -16.11 -16.43
C SER A 153 62.28 -16.65 -17.81
N SER A 154 62.11 -17.96 -17.94
CA SER A 154 61.72 -18.65 -19.18
C SER A 154 60.22 -18.96 -19.29
N ILE A 155 59.44 -18.70 -18.23
CA ILE A 155 58.03 -19.11 -18.17
C ILE A 155 57.18 -18.39 -19.20
N ALA A 156 56.41 -19.17 -19.98
CA ALA A 156 55.44 -18.69 -20.95
C ALA A 156 54.01 -18.69 -20.37
N SER A 157 53.68 -19.63 -19.47
CA SER A 157 52.34 -19.76 -18.89
C SER A 157 52.38 -19.98 -17.38
N LEU A 158 51.68 -19.12 -16.64
CA LEU A 158 51.48 -19.21 -15.20
C LEU A 158 49.98 -19.23 -14.88
N ASP A 159 49.49 -20.34 -14.33
CA ASP A 159 48.13 -20.48 -13.83
C ASP A 159 48.11 -20.88 -12.34
N LEU A 160 47.66 -19.92 -11.52
CA LEU A 160 47.44 -20.06 -10.08
C LEU A 160 45.95 -19.98 -9.72
N SER A 161 45.05 -20.06 -10.71
CA SER A 161 43.62 -19.79 -10.55
C SER A 161 42.88 -20.85 -9.72
N ARG A 162 41.71 -20.48 -9.18
CA ARG A 162 40.85 -21.37 -8.37
C ARG A 162 41.57 -21.93 -7.14
N ASN A 163 42.23 -21.05 -6.39
CA ASN A 163 42.91 -21.36 -5.13
C ASN A 163 42.44 -20.37 -4.05
N ALA A 164 43.16 -20.29 -2.93
CA ALA A 164 42.91 -19.34 -1.84
C ALA A 164 44.16 -18.49 -1.57
N PHE A 165 44.86 -18.06 -2.63
CA PHE A 165 45.95 -17.10 -2.52
C PHE A 165 45.42 -15.74 -2.05
N LEU A 166 46.19 -15.05 -1.22
CA LEU A 166 45.79 -13.81 -0.54
C LEU A 166 46.87 -12.72 -0.60
N GLY A 167 46.51 -11.49 -0.29
CA GLY A 167 47.43 -10.35 -0.40
C GLY A 167 47.66 -9.91 -1.85
N LYS A 168 48.78 -9.23 -2.10
CA LYS A 168 49.03 -8.50 -3.36
C LYS A 168 49.73 -9.37 -4.42
N ILE A 169 49.56 -8.99 -5.68
CA ILE A 169 50.41 -9.46 -6.77
C ILE A 169 51.84 -8.89 -6.53
N PRO A 170 52.90 -9.72 -6.49
CA PRO A 170 54.27 -9.21 -6.39
C PRO A 170 54.71 -8.57 -7.71
N SER A 171 55.32 -7.38 -7.64
CA SER A 171 55.80 -6.63 -8.80
C SER A 171 56.95 -7.34 -9.54
N GLU A 172 57.63 -8.29 -8.87
CA GLU A 172 58.58 -9.23 -9.46
C GLU A 172 58.02 -10.02 -10.66
N LEU A 173 56.70 -10.20 -10.80
CA LEU A 173 56.11 -10.81 -12.00
C LEU A 173 56.42 -10.02 -13.28
N GLY A 174 56.67 -8.71 -13.19
CA GLY A 174 57.12 -7.89 -14.33
C GLY A 174 58.48 -8.32 -14.92
N ARG A 175 59.27 -9.13 -14.20
CA ARG A 175 60.53 -9.70 -14.70
C ARG A 175 60.34 -10.84 -15.69
N LEU A 176 59.14 -11.42 -15.76
CA LEU A 176 58.83 -12.61 -16.57
C LEU A 176 58.64 -12.26 -18.05
N GLY A 177 59.67 -11.73 -18.71
CA GLY A 177 59.58 -11.20 -20.08
C GLY A 177 59.12 -12.17 -21.17
N GLN A 178 59.11 -13.48 -20.92
CA GLN A 178 58.60 -14.52 -21.84
C GLN A 178 57.12 -14.87 -21.64
N ILE A 179 56.46 -14.36 -20.58
CA ILE A 179 55.10 -14.76 -20.23
C ILE A 179 54.09 -14.29 -21.29
N SER A 180 53.28 -15.23 -21.79
CA SER A 180 52.16 -14.99 -22.69
C SER A 180 50.81 -15.24 -22.02
N TYR A 181 50.75 -16.08 -20.99
CA TYR A 181 49.54 -16.39 -20.24
C TYR A 181 49.76 -16.21 -18.73
N LEU A 182 49.00 -15.31 -18.11
CA LEU A 182 48.97 -15.08 -16.67
C LEU A 182 47.53 -15.15 -16.15
N ASN A 183 47.23 -16.15 -15.33
CA ASN A 183 45.91 -16.35 -14.74
C ASN A 183 46.00 -16.54 -13.21
N LEU A 184 45.48 -15.54 -12.48
CA LEU A 184 45.37 -15.51 -11.02
C LEU A 184 43.89 -15.48 -10.56
N SER A 185 42.95 -15.71 -11.48
CA SER A 185 41.51 -15.55 -11.24
C SER A 185 40.96 -16.52 -10.18
N ILE A 186 39.88 -16.16 -9.49
CA ILE A 186 39.23 -16.97 -8.45
C ILE A 186 40.23 -17.29 -7.33
N ASN A 187 40.58 -16.25 -6.58
CA ASN A 187 41.42 -16.24 -5.40
C ASN A 187 40.92 -15.16 -4.42
N SER A 188 41.69 -14.86 -3.36
CA SER A 188 41.42 -13.79 -2.39
C SER A 188 42.49 -12.68 -2.45
N LEU A 189 43.01 -12.40 -3.66
CA LEU A 189 44.05 -11.39 -3.86
C LEU A 189 43.48 -9.97 -3.76
N GLU A 190 44.29 -9.01 -3.33
CA GLU A 190 43.87 -7.64 -2.98
C GLU A 190 44.93 -6.59 -3.37
N GLY A 191 44.60 -5.31 -3.13
CA GLY A 191 45.46 -4.18 -3.49
C GLY A 191 45.40 -3.85 -4.98
N ARG A 192 46.38 -3.07 -5.46
CA ARG A 192 46.44 -2.61 -6.85
C ARG A 192 47.07 -3.65 -7.77
N ILE A 193 46.65 -3.65 -9.02
CA ILE A 193 47.36 -4.32 -10.11
C ILE A 193 48.71 -3.59 -10.31
N PRO A 194 49.87 -4.28 -10.29
CA PRO A 194 51.18 -3.62 -10.43
C PRO A 194 51.40 -3.04 -11.84
N ASP A 195 51.98 -1.83 -11.92
CA ASP A 195 52.41 -1.21 -13.18
C ASP A 195 53.49 -2.05 -13.88
N GLU A 196 54.34 -2.75 -13.11
CA GLU A 196 55.47 -3.53 -13.62
C GLU A 196 55.04 -4.65 -14.58
N LEU A 197 53.79 -5.10 -14.52
CA LEU A 197 53.22 -6.06 -15.48
C LEU A 197 53.24 -5.56 -16.93
N SER A 198 53.36 -4.24 -17.16
CA SER A 198 53.57 -3.70 -18.51
C SER A 198 54.91 -4.10 -19.15
N SER A 199 55.85 -4.59 -18.35
CA SER A 199 57.16 -5.09 -18.81
C SER A 199 57.05 -6.45 -19.51
N CYS A 200 55.95 -7.19 -19.29
CA CYS A 200 55.66 -8.48 -19.90
C CYS A 200 55.20 -8.30 -21.36
N SER A 201 56.11 -7.90 -22.24
CA SER A 201 55.82 -7.54 -23.64
C SER A 201 55.26 -8.68 -24.51
N ASN A 202 55.37 -9.93 -24.06
CA ASN A 202 54.79 -11.11 -24.70
C ASN A 202 53.37 -11.46 -24.22
N LEU A 203 52.82 -10.75 -23.23
CA LEU A 203 51.56 -11.09 -22.57
C LEU A 203 50.36 -11.02 -23.53
N GLN A 204 49.67 -12.16 -23.69
CA GLN A 204 48.48 -12.34 -24.53
C GLN A 204 47.20 -12.49 -23.69
N VAL A 205 47.27 -13.13 -22.53
CA VAL A 205 46.11 -13.35 -21.64
C VAL A 205 46.44 -12.89 -20.23
N LEU A 206 45.65 -11.93 -19.72
CA LEU A 206 45.67 -11.47 -18.33
C LEU A 206 44.31 -11.75 -17.67
N GLY A 207 44.26 -12.79 -16.84
CA GLY A 207 43.09 -13.17 -16.06
C GLY A 207 43.29 -12.90 -14.56
N LEU A 208 42.54 -11.92 -14.02
CA LEU A 208 42.58 -11.52 -12.61
C LEU A 208 41.17 -11.52 -11.95
N SER A 209 40.16 -12.06 -12.62
CA SER A 209 38.75 -11.94 -12.20
C SER A 209 38.41 -12.71 -10.91
N ASN A 210 37.34 -12.31 -10.22
CA ASN A 210 36.91 -12.87 -8.93
C ASN A 210 38.05 -12.81 -7.90
N ASN A 211 38.41 -11.58 -7.52
CA ASN A 211 39.39 -11.24 -6.49
C ASN A 211 38.89 -9.97 -5.74
N SER A 212 39.76 -9.29 -5.01
CA SER A 212 39.50 -8.04 -4.31
C SER A 212 40.45 -6.91 -4.75
N PHE A 213 40.88 -6.90 -6.02
CA PHE A 213 41.75 -5.85 -6.55
C PHE A 213 41.05 -4.48 -6.57
N GLU A 214 41.78 -3.44 -6.18
CA GLU A 214 41.31 -2.08 -5.94
C GLU A 214 42.18 -1.04 -6.64
N GLY A 215 41.70 0.21 -6.72
CA GLY A 215 42.37 1.29 -7.44
C GLY A 215 42.17 1.21 -8.96
N GLU A 216 42.90 2.04 -9.69
CA GLU A 216 42.72 2.19 -11.14
C GLU A 216 43.40 1.07 -11.95
N ILE A 217 42.84 0.74 -13.12
CA ILE A 217 43.48 -0.19 -14.07
C ILE A 217 44.74 0.49 -14.63
N PRO A 218 45.95 -0.07 -14.45
CA PRO A 218 47.18 0.59 -14.85
C PRO A 218 47.21 0.93 -16.35
N PRO A 219 47.30 2.23 -16.75
CA PRO A 219 47.36 2.61 -18.16
C PRO A 219 48.60 2.06 -18.89
N SER A 220 49.64 1.75 -18.12
CA SER A 220 50.87 1.05 -18.51
C SER A 220 50.60 -0.31 -19.17
N LEU A 221 49.57 -1.06 -18.79
CA LEU A 221 49.21 -2.35 -19.41
C LEU A 221 48.94 -2.23 -20.92
N THR A 222 48.59 -1.03 -21.42
CA THR A 222 48.43 -0.77 -22.86
C THR A 222 49.74 -0.72 -23.65
N GLN A 223 50.89 -0.97 -23.00
CA GLN A 223 52.19 -1.21 -23.64
C GLN A 223 52.37 -2.68 -24.08
N CYS A 224 51.62 -3.63 -23.51
CA CYS A 224 51.64 -5.04 -23.89
C CYS A 224 50.86 -5.22 -25.21
N THR A 225 51.49 -4.89 -26.34
CA THR A 225 50.83 -4.84 -27.67
C THR A 225 50.31 -6.19 -28.19
N ARG A 226 50.75 -7.29 -27.58
CA ARG A 226 50.30 -8.67 -27.84
C ARG A 226 49.07 -9.10 -27.04
N LEU A 227 48.50 -8.24 -26.17
CA LEU A 227 47.32 -8.59 -25.37
C LEU A 227 46.13 -8.95 -26.28
N GLN A 228 45.63 -10.17 -26.10
CA GLN A 228 44.46 -10.73 -26.76
C GLN A 228 43.25 -10.81 -25.83
N GLN A 229 43.45 -11.01 -24.53
CA GLN A 229 42.39 -11.09 -23.53
C GLN A 229 42.78 -10.38 -22.24
N VAL A 230 41.90 -9.49 -21.77
CA VAL A 230 41.99 -8.81 -20.47
C VAL A 230 40.69 -9.09 -19.70
N ILE A 231 40.78 -9.86 -18.62
CA ILE A 231 39.64 -10.41 -17.87
C ILE A 231 39.80 -10.04 -16.40
N LEU A 232 39.18 -8.93 -15.99
CA LEU A 232 39.32 -8.30 -14.67
C LEU A 232 38.01 -8.29 -13.86
N TYR A 233 36.98 -8.99 -14.34
CA TYR A 233 35.62 -8.89 -13.77
C TYR A 233 35.50 -9.32 -12.31
N ASN A 234 34.46 -8.83 -11.61
CA ASN A 234 34.18 -9.12 -10.19
C ASN A 234 35.40 -8.81 -9.30
N ASN A 235 35.70 -7.52 -9.19
CA ASN A 235 36.76 -6.91 -8.38
C ASN A 235 36.25 -5.56 -7.82
N LYS A 236 37.14 -4.74 -7.26
CA LYS A 236 36.85 -3.40 -6.69
C LYS A 236 37.58 -2.30 -7.48
N LEU A 237 37.88 -2.53 -8.75
CA LEU A 237 38.66 -1.61 -9.58
C LEU A 237 37.85 -0.33 -9.85
N GLU A 238 38.52 0.81 -9.81
CA GLU A 238 37.92 2.14 -9.95
C GLU A 238 38.62 2.96 -11.05
N GLY A 239 38.29 4.26 -11.14
CA GLY A 239 38.86 5.13 -12.17
C GLY A 239 38.28 4.90 -13.56
N SER A 240 38.94 5.44 -14.58
CA SER A 240 38.51 5.36 -15.99
C SER A 240 39.17 4.20 -16.74
N ILE A 241 38.46 3.63 -17.72
CA ILE A 241 39.01 2.60 -18.62
C ILE A 241 40.18 3.19 -19.45
N PRO A 242 41.38 2.58 -19.44
CA PRO A 242 42.53 3.04 -20.24
C PRO A 242 42.22 3.13 -21.75
N THR A 243 42.29 4.34 -22.30
CA THR A 243 41.78 4.65 -23.65
C THR A 243 42.45 3.86 -24.78
N ARG A 244 43.73 3.51 -24.63
CA ARG A 244 44.49 2.74 -25.63
C ARG A 244 44.08 1.28 -25.76
N PHE A 245 43.28 0.70 -24.85
CA PHE A 245 42.76 -0.66 -25.04
C PHE A 245 42.00 -0.79 -26.36
N GLY A 246 41.26 0.24 -26.77
CA GLY A 246 40.57 0.30 -28.06
C GLY A 246 41.48 0.24 -29.29
N THR A 247 42.77 0.53 -29.13
CA THR A 247 43.78 0.58 -30.21
C THR A 247 44.77 -0.59 -30.20
N LEU A 248 44.62 -1.57 -29.29
CA LEU A 248 45.51 -2.74 -29.24
C LEU A 248 45.21 -3.71 -30.40
N PRO A 249 46.19 -4.06 -31.25
CA PRO A 249 45.93 -4.72 -32.53
C PRO A 249 45.44 -6.15 -32.41
N GLU A 250 45.85 -6.89 -31.38
CA GLU A 250 45.48 -8.29 -31.17
C GLU A 250 44.34 -8.50 -30.16
N LEU A 251 43.83 -7.43 -29.53
CA LEU A 251 42.85 -7.52 -28.44
C LEU A 251 41.50 -8.02 -28.95
N LYS A 252 41.03 -9.14 -28.39
CA LYS A 252 39.78 -9.84 -28.75
C LYS A 252 38.73 -9.77 -27.65
N THR A 253 39.16 -9.87 -26.40
CA THR A 253 38.28 -9.94 -25.22
C THR A 253 38.66 -8.86 -24.22
N LEU A 254 37.71 -8.00 -23.86
CA LEU A 254 37.81 -7.08 -22.74
C LEU A 254 36.60 -7.29 -21.82
N ASP A 255 36.83 -7.89 -20.66
CA ASP A 255 35.82 -8.08 -19.62
C ASP A 255 36.25 -7.37 -18.33
N LEU A 256 35.58 -6.26 -18.06
CA LEU A 256 35.78 -5.39 -16.90
C LEU A 256 34.53 -5.36 -16.00
N SER A 257 33.60 -6.29 -16.20
CA SER A 257 32.29 -6.26 -15.58
C SER A 257 32.34 -6.39 -14.05
N ASN A 258 31.31 -5.91 -13.34
CA ASN A 258 31.18 -5.99 -11.88
C ASN A 258 32.40 -5.39 -11.15
N ASN A 259 32.55 -4.07 -11.29
CA ASN A 259 33.61 -3.25 -10.70
C ASN A 259 33.04 -1.85 -10.32
N ALA A 260 33.90 -0.91 -9.95
CA ALA A 260 33.56 0.49 -9.62
C ALA A 260 34.12 1.50 -10.64
N LEU A 261 34.27 1.09 -11.90
CA LEU A 261 34.80 1.94 -12.98
C LEU A 261 33.82 3.08 -13.28
N ARG A 262 34.37 4.27 -13.54
CA ARG A 262 33.64 5.55 -13.63
C ARG A 262 34.07 6.39 -14.82
N GLY A 263 33.21 7.33 -15.21
CA GLY A 263 33.43 8.17 -16.40
C GLY A 263 33.01 7.47 -17.68
N ASP A 264 33.32 8.10 -18.81
CA ASP A 264 32.77 7.70 -20.10
C ASP A 264 33.52 6.52 -20.73
N ILE A 265 32.82 5.73 -21.55
CA ILE A 265 33.45 4.67 -22.36
C ILE A 265 34.44 5.32 -23.34
N PRO A 266 35.71 4.87 -23.42
CA PRO A 266 36.71 5.52 -24.26
C PRO A 266 36.28 5.65 -25.73
N PRO A 267 36.39 6.84 -26.36
CA PRO A 267 35.89 7.05 -27.72
C PRO A 267 36.46 6.11 -28.79
N LEU A 268 37.70 5.64 -28.63
CA LEU A 268 38.38 4.71 -29.55
C LEU A 268 38.15 3.23 -29.20
N LEU A 269 37.33 2.90 -28.20
CA LEU A 269 37.02 1.51 -27.88
C LEU A 269 36.23 0.89 -29.04
N GLY A 270 36.77 -0.17 -29.64
CA GLY A 270 36.23 -0.77 -30.88
C GLY A 270 37.03 -0.47 -32.15
N SER A 271 38.02 0.42 -32.12
CA SER A 271 38.89 0.71 -33.28
C SER A 271 39.80 -0.47 -33.69
N SER A 272 39.99 -1.47 -32.83
CA SER A 272 40.79 -2.66 -33.12
C SER A 272 40.04 -3.65 -34.03
N PRO A 273 40.65 -4.15 -35.12
CA PRO A 273 40.04 -5.12 -36.03
C PRO A 273 39.93 -6.54 -35.46
N SER A 274 40.46 -6.78 -34.25
CA SER A 274 40.45 -8.07 -33.56
C SER A 274 39.35 -8.19 -32.52
N PHE A 275 38.63 -7.12 -32.21
CA PHE A 275 37.81 -6.98 -31.00
C PHE A 275 36.47 -7.71 -31.14
N VAL A 276 36.25 -8.79 -30.39
CA VAL A 276 35.11 -9.72 -30.55
C VAL A 276 34.14 -9.67 -29.36
N TYR A 277 34.63 -9.50 -28.14
CA TYR A 277 33.84 -9.54 -26.90
C TYR A 277 34.16 -8.34 -26.00
N VAL A 278 33.11 -7.61 -25.62
CA VAL A 278 33.16 -6.49 -24.66
C VAL A 278 32.09 -6.70 -23.60
N ASP A 279 32.52 -6.78 -22.34
CA ASP A 279 31.62 -6.70 -21.18
C ASP A 279 32.14 -5.66 -20.19
N LEU A 280 31.38 -4.58 -20.05
CA LEU A 280 31.62 -3.49 -19.10
C LEU A 280 30.48 -3.38 -18.08
N GLY A 281 29.61 -4.39 -18.00
CA GLY A 281 28.39 -4.33 -17.20
C GLY A 281 28.65 -4.26 -15.70
N GLY A 282 27.69 -3.75 -14.91
CA GLY A 282 27.83 -3.65 -13.46
C GLY A 282 28.96 -2.70 -13.03
N ASN A 283 28.94 -1.47 -13.55
CA ASN A 283 29.91 -0.41 -13.25
C ASN A 283 29.20 0.95 -13.05
N GLN A 284 29.95 2.04 -12.94
CA GLN A 284 29.45 3.41 -12.77
C GLN A 284 29.76 4.28 -14.01
N LEU A 285 29.78 3.67 -15.21
CA LEU A 285 30.14 4.36 -16.45
C LEU A 285 29.07 5.35 -16.90
N THR A 286 29.50 6.44 -17.53
CA THR A 286 28.66 7.57 -17.96
C THR A 286 28.80 7.85 -19.46
N GLY A 287 28.21 8.95 -19.93
CA GLY A 287 28.31 9.37 -21.33
C GLY A 287 27.45 8.53 -22.27
N GLY A 288 27.70 8.66 -23.57
CA GLY A 288 27.03 7.90 -24.63
C GLY A 288 27.85 6.71 -25.12
N ILE A 289 27.21 5.84 -25.92
CA ILE A 289 27.87 4.68 -26.54
C ILE A 289 28.77 5.17 -27.71
N PRO A 290 30.09 4.92 -27.69
CA PRO A 290 31.01 5.47 -28.71
C PRO A 290 30.83 4.93 -30.12
N GLU A 291 31.04 5.78 -31.13
CA GLU A 291 30.90 5.43 -32.54
C GLU A 291 31.85 4.30 -33.00
N PHE A 292 33.10 4.25 -32.51
CA PHE A 292 34.02 3.16 -32.88
C PHE A 292 33.60 1.80 -32.32
N LEU A 293 32.86 1.77 -31.21
CA LEU A 293 32.31 0.54 -30.63
C LEU A 293 31.17 0.00 -31.50
N VAL A 294 30.39 0.93 -32.06
CA VAL A 294 29.23 0.69 -32.92
C VAL A 294 29.65 0.26 -34.33
N ASN A 295 30.69 0.90 -34.88
CA ASN A 295 31.20 0.64 -36.23
C ASN A 295 32.30 -0.44 -36.28
N SER A 296 32.54 -1.17 -35.18
CA SER A 296 33.58 -2.20 -35.11
C SER A 296 33.24 -3.40 -36.01
N SER A 297 34.12 -3.71 -36.96
CA SER A 297 33.90 -4.75 -37.98
C SER A 297 34.15 -6.19 -37.51
N SER A 298 34.39 -6.40 -36.22
CA SER A 298 34.71 -7.70 -35.60
C SER A 298 33.86 -8.02 -34.37
N LEU A 299 33.18 -7.03 -33.80
CA LEU A 299 32.51 -7.14 -32.50
C LEU A 299 31.25 -8.03 -32.61
N GLN A 300 31.17 -9.06 -31.76
CA GLN A 300 30.06 -10.01 -31.73
C GLN A 300 29.22 -9.88 -30.46
N VAL A 301 29.85 -9.60 -29.33
CA VAL A 301 29.18 -9.44 -28.04
C VAL A 301 29.50 -8.06 -27.47
N LEU A 302 28.46 -7.26 -27.23
CA LEU A 302 28.53 -6.02 -26.47
C LEU A 302 27.58 -6.08 -25.28
N ARG A 303 28.13 -5.89 -24.08
CA ARG A 303 27.38 -5.78 -22.83
C ARG A 303 27.79 -4.54 -22.05
N LEU A 304 26.82 -3.68 -21.81
CA LEU A 304 26.93 -2.43 -21.04
C LEU A 304 25.90 -2.36 -19.89
N THR A 305 25.22 -3.48 -19.63
CA THR A 305 24.23 -3.72 -18.57
C THR A 305 24.57 -3.04 -17.25
N GLN A 306 23.60 -2.43 -16.56
CA GLN A 306 23.76 -1.92 -15.19
C GLN A 306 24.91 -0.90 -15.05
N ASN A 307 24.73 0.24 -15.71
CA ASN A 307 25.62 1.40 -15.70
C ASN A 307 24.80 2.71 -15.62
N SER A 308 25.45 3.87 -15.76
CA SER A 308 24.79 5.19 -15.80
C SER A 308 24.87 5.84 -17.20
N LEU A 309 24.90 5.05 -18.27
CA LEU A 309 25.00 5.56 -19.65
C LEU A 309 23.76 6.37 -20.04
N THR A 310 23.96 7.39 -20.87
CA THR A 310 22.96 8.40 -21.27
C THR A 310 22.99 8.65 -22.78
N GLY A 311 22.08 9.50 -23.28
CA GLY A 311 21.96 9.77 -24.71
C GLY A 311 21.15 8.69 -25.45
N GLU A 312 21.12 8.81 -26.78
CA GLU A 312 20.36 7.90 -27.65
C GLU A 312 21.19 6.67 -28.05
N ILE A 313 20.52 5.56 -28.41
CA ILE A 313 21.21 4.36 -28.89
C ILE A 313 21.67 4.59 -30.34
N PRO A 314 22.96 4.46 -30.68
CA PRO A 314 23.45 4.70 -32.04
C PRO A 314 22.81 3.76 -33.09
N PRO A 315 22.19 4.28 -34.16
CA PRO A 315 21.45 3.46 -35.13
C PRO A 315 22.28 2.37 -35.82
N ALA A 316 23.57 2.60 -36.06
CA ALA A 316 24.44 1.60 -36.70
C ALA A 316 24.62 0.31 -35.85
N LEU A 317 24.34 0.36 -34.54
CA LEU A 317 24.48 -0.81 -33.65
C LEU A 317 23.53 -1.95 -34.01
N PHE A 318 22.31 -1.61 -34.45
CA PHE A 318 21.30 -2.57 -34.93
C PHE A 318 21.53 -3.01 -36.39
N ASN A 319 22.53 -2.42 -37.06
CA ASN A 319 22.83 -2.63 -38.46
C ASN A 319 24.23 -3.24 -38.69
N SER A 320 24.92 -3.62 -37.60
CA SER A 320 26.18 -4.38 -37.65
C SER A 320 26.00 -5.74 -38.31
N SER A 321 26.97 -6.15 -39.12
CA SER A 321 27.05 -7.47 -39.75
C SER A 321 27.67 -8.55 -38.85
N THR A 322 28.13 -8.21 -37.64
CA THR A 322 28.84 -9.13 -36.73
C THR A 322 28.21 -9.28 -35.35
N LEU A 323 27.50 -8.25 -34.85
CA LEU A 323 26.89 -8.30 -33.51
C LEU A 323 25.80 -9.37 -33.40
N THR A 324 25.99 -10.33 -32.49
CA THR A 324 25.00 -11.35 -32.13
C THR A 324 24.28 -11.01 -30.82
N THR A 325 24.93 -10.25 -29.93
CA THR A 325 24.49 -9.98 -28.57
C THR A 325 24.67 -8.51 -28.21
N ILE A 326 23.57 -7.82 -27.89
CA ILE A 326 23.53 -6.40 -27.51
C ILE A 326 22.75 -6.26 -26.21
N TYR A 327 23.45 -6.11 -25.09
CA TYR A 327 22.85 -5.88 -23.77
C TYR A 327 23.14 -4.45 -23.30
N LEU A 328 22.10 -3.62 -23.23
CA LEU A 328 22.16 -2.20 -22.82
C LEU A 328 21.22 -1.90 -21.64
N ASP A 329 20.75 -2.94 -20.96
CA ASP A 329 19.74 -2.84 -19.90
C ASP A 329 20.25 -2.14 -18.63
N ARG A 330 19.33 -1.71 -17.75
CA ARG A 330 19.62 -1.03 -16.48
C ARG A 330 20.54 0.19 -16.67
N ASN A 331 20.11 1.13 -17.50
CA ASN A 331 20.87 2.35 -17.84
C ASN A 331 19.94 3.59 -17.91
N ASN A 332 20.48 4.75 -18.31
CA ASN A 332 19.73 6.01 -18.46
C ASN A 332 19.56 6.42 -19.94
N LEU A 333 19.55 5.45 -20.87
CA LEU A 333 19.44 5.72 -22.31
C LEU A 333 18.05 6.27 -22.66
N VAL A 334 18.01 7.22 -23.60
CA VAL A 334 16.83 7.99 -24.02
C VAL A 334 16.64 7.91 -25.55
N GLY A 335 15.71 8.71 -26.09
CA GLY A 335 15.37 8.68 -27.52
C GLY A 335 14.52 7.47 -27.89
N SER A 336 14.37 7.22 -29.18
CA SER A 336 13.63 6.06 -29.72
C SER A 336 14.53 4.88 -30.03
N ILE A 337 13.98 3.66 -30.00
CA ILE A 337 14.66 2.48 -30.58
C ILE A 337 14.91 2.76 -32.08
N PRO A 338 16.17 2.73 -32.55
CA PRO A 338 16.48 3.05 -33.95
C PRO A 338 15.83 2.13 -34.97
N PRO A 339 15.56 2.62 -36.21
CA PRO A 339 15.11 1.77 -37.31
C PRO A 339 16.25 0.86 -37.83
N ILE A 340 15.87 -0.33 -38.29
CA ILE A 340 16.77 -1.37 -38.80
C ILE A 340 16.71 -1.35 -40.33
N THR A 341 17.81 -0.95 -40.96
CA THR A 341 17.97 -0.93 -42.42
C THR A 341 18.71 -2.17 -42.94
N ALA A 342 19.49 -2.84 -42.09
CA ALA A 342 20.10 -4.12 -42.40
C ALA A 342 19.05 -5.23 -42.53
N ILE A 343 19.24 -6.11 -43.52
CA ILE A 343 18.44 -7.31 -43.72
C ILE A 343 19.30 -8.50 -43.26
N ALA A 344 18.76 -9.34 -42.37
CA ALA A 344 19.44 -10.51 -41.81
C ALA A 344 20.78 -10.23 -41.08
N ALA A 345 20.86 -9.12 -40.32
CA ALA A 345 21.92 -8.94 -39.33
C ALA A 345 21.86 -10.05 -38.25
N PRO A 346 22.99 -10.56 -37.74
CA PRO A 346 23.06 -11.81 -36.98
C PRO A 346 22.66 -11.68 -35.49
N ILE A 347 21.95 -10.60 -35.13
CA ILE A 347 21.54 -10.30 -33.75
C ILE A 347 20.55 -11.36 -33.27
N GLN A 348 20.94 -12.09 -32.23
CA GLN A 348 20.16 -13.15 -31.58
C GLN A 348 19.58 -12.69 -30.24
N TYR A 349 20.32 -11.89 -29.48
CA TYR A 349 19.92 -11.44 -28.15
C TYR A 349 20.01 -9.91 -28.05
N LEU A 350 18.86 -9.28 -27.81
CA LEU A 350 18.71 -7.84 -27.64
C LEU A 350 17.96 -7.54 -26.34
N THR A 351 18.63 -6.93 -25.36
CA THR A 351 17.97 -6.41 -24.15
C THR A 351 18.25 -4.94 -23.96
N LEU A 352 17.16 -4.17 -23.81
CA LEU A 352 17.11 -2.74 -23.57
C LEU A 352 16.33 -2.42 -22.28
N GLU A 353 16.19 -3.40 -21.37
CA GLU A 353 15.33 -3.28 -20.18
C GLU A 353 15.74 -2.13 -19.26
N GLN A 354 14.81 -1.63 -18.44
CA GLN A 354 15.08 -0.68 -17.34
C GLN A 354 15.90 0.54 -17.81
N ASN A 355 15.39 1.21 -18.84
CA ASN A 355 15.95 2.41 -19.45
C ASN A 355 14.86 3.50 -19.55
N LYS A 356 15.15 4.62 -20.25
CA LYS A 356 14.23 5.76 -20.42
C LYS A 356 13.79 5.92 -21.88
N LEU A 357 13.85 4.86 -22.69
CA LEU A 357 13.52 4.88 -24.11
C LEU A 357 12.05 5.27 -24.34
N THR A 358 11.80 5.96 -25.44
CA THR A 358 10.53 6.59 -25.82
C THR A 358 10.13 6.22 -27.25
N GLY A 359 9.00 6.72 -27.73
CA GLY A 359 8.51 6.45 -29.09
C GLY A 359 8.00 5.01 -29.25
N GLY A 360 7.77 4.60 -30.49
CA GLY A 360 7.23 3.28 -30.82
C GLY A 360 8.29 2.21 -31.06
N ILE A 361 7.90 0.95 -30.86
CA ILE A 361 8.71 -0.20 -31.31
C ILE A 361 8.76 -0.14 -32.85
N PRO A 362 9.94 -0.03 -33.49
CA PRO A 362 10.02 0.16 -34.92
C PRO A 362 9.66 -1.12 -35.67
N ALA A 363 8.79 -1.03 -36.68
CA ALA A 363 8.33 -2.19 -37.43
C ALA A 363 9.47 -2.93 -38.17
N SER A 364 10.58 -2.26 -38.45
CA SER A 364 11.82 -2.84 -38.97
C SER A 364 12.48 -3.85 -38.03
N LEU A 365 12.11 -3.91 -36.75
CA LEU A 365 12.68 -4.87 -35.79
C LEU A 365 12.40 -6.33 -36.20
N GLY A 366 11.31 -6.56 -36.96
CA GLY A 366 11.02 -7.83 -37.61
C GLY A 366 11.93 -8.20 -38.80
N ASN A 367 12.92 -7.37 -39.17
CA ASN A 367 13.95 -7.69 -40.18
C ASN A 367 15.10 -8.51 -39.58
N LEU A 368 15.25 -8.53 -38.25
CA LEU A 368 16.27 -9.30 -37.54
C LEU A 368 15.83 -10.76 -37.42
N SER A 369 15.91 -11.49 -38.52
CA SER A 369 15.46 -12.88 -38.67
C SER A 369 16.15 -13.91 -37.77
N SER A 370 17.23 -13.52 -37.10
CA SER A 370 18.00 -14.35 -36.16
C SER A 370 17.64 -14.12 -34.69
N LEU A 371 16.75 -13.17 -34.35
CA LEU A 371 16.40 -12.88 -32.96
C LEU A 371 15.80 -14.12 -32.25
N VAL A 372 16.41 -14.49 -31.13
CA VAL A 372 15.96 -15.53 -30.20
C VAL A 372 15.30 -14.88 -28.98
N HIS A 373 15.87 -13.76 -28.50
CA HIS A 373 15.39 -13.03 -27.35
C HIS A 373 15.34 -11.53 -27.65
N VAL A 374 14.18 -10.91 -27.44
CA VAL A 374 14.05 -9.45 -27.35
C VAL A 374 13.34 -9.04 -26.06
N SER A 375 13.97 -8.13 -25.32
CA SER A 375 13.40 -7.56 -24.11
C SER A 375 13.51 -6.04 -24.05
N LEU A 376 12.35 -5.41 -23.82
CA LEU A 376 12.13 -3.98 -23.75
C LEU A 376 11.45 -3.59 -22.42
N LYS A 377 11.50 -4.47 -21.40
CA LYS A 377 10.84 -4.32 -20.08
C LYS A 377 11.15 -2.95 -19.44
N ALA A 378 10.20 -2.34 -18.75
CA ALA A 378 10.42 -1.12 -17.96
C ALA A 378 11.07 0.03 -18.74
N ASN A 379 10.36 0.56 -19.75
CA ASN A 379 10.71 1.75 -20.53
C ASN A 379 9.48 2.66 -20.71
N ASN A 380 9.62 3.76 -21.44
CA ASN A 380 8.54 4.70 -21.75
C ASN A 380 8.01 4.54 -23.19
N LEU A 381 8.05 3.31 -23.74
CA LEU A 381 7.62 3.05 -25.13
C LEU A 381 6.09 3.21 -25.27
N VAL A 382 5.65 3.69 -26.43
CA VAL A 382 4.27 4.05 -26.74
C VAL A 382 3.80 3.45 -28.08
N GLY A 383 2.50 3.53 -28.38
CA GLY A 383 1.97 3.04 -29.65
C GLY A 383 1.80 1.52 -29.69
N SER A 384 1.59 0.97 -30.87
CA SER A 384 1.18 -0.43 -31.06
C SER A 384 2.35 -1.40 -31.28
N ILE A 385 2.13 -2.66 -30.93
CA ILE A 385 3.08 -3.75 -31.19
C ILE A 385 3.13 -4.04 -32.70
N PRO A 386 4.31 -4.01 -33.36
CA PRO A 386 4.39 -4.28 -34.78
C PRO A 386 4.08 -5.73 -35.13
N LYS A 387 3.14 -5.95 -36.06
CA LYS A 387 2.84 -7.28 -36.63
C LYS A 387 4.08 -7.94 -37.27
N SER A 388 5.06 -7.16 -37.71
CA SER A 388 6.32 -7.67 -38.28
C SER A 388 7.15 -8.54 -37.32
N LEU A 389 7.00 -8.39 -36.00
CA LEU A 389 7.66 -9.28 -35.03
C LEU A 389 7.25 -10.74 -35.21
N SER A 390 6.04 -11.02 -35.73
CA SER A 390 5.61 -12.39 -36.04
C SER A 390 6.25 -13.00 -37.29
N LYS A 391 7.23 -12.34 -37.91
CA LYS A 391 8.02 -12.88 -39.02
C LYS A 391 9.35 -13.50 -38.56
N ILE A 392 9.74 -13.32 -37.31
CA ILE A 392 11.00 -13.84 -36.76
C ILE A 392 10.77 -15.32 -36.38
N PRO A 393 11.36 -16.30 -37.11
CA PRO A 393 11.06 -17.72 -36.90
C PRO A 393 11.76 -18.28 -35.66
N THR A 394 12.85 -17.66 -35.22
CA THR A 394 13.70 -18.06 -34.09
C THR A 394 13.26 -17.51 -32.73
N LEU A 395 12.21 -16.68 -32.68
CA LEU A 395 11.90 -15.88 -31.49
C LEU A 395 11.30 -16.73 -30.36
N GLU A 396 12.11 -17.04 -29.35
CA GLU A 396 11.70 -17.79 -28.17
C GLU A 396 11.18 -16.90 -27.04
N ARG A 397 11.70 -15.67 -26.88
CA ARG A 397 11.31 -14.76 -25.79
C ARG A 397 10.99 -13.36 -26.30
N LEU A 398 9.78 -12.89 -26.01
CA LEU A 398 9.28 -11.54 -26.32
C LEU A 398 8.78 -10.88 -25.03
N VAL A 399 9.48 -9.83 -24.58
CA VAL A 399 9.20 -9.16 -23.31
C VAL A 399 9.03 -7.66 -23.51
N LEU A 400 7.81 -7.16 -23.29
CA LEU A 400 7.37 -5.77 -23.49
C LEU A 400 6.77 -5.14 -22.23
N THR A 401 6.85 -5.86 -21.11
CA THR A 401 6.15 -5.58 -19.84
C THR A 401 6.62 -4.29 -19.15
N TYR A 402 5.73 -3.56 -18.48
CA TYR A 402 5.98 -2.21 -17.95
C TYR A 402 6.42 -1.21 -19.04
N ASN A 403 5.49 -0.88 -19.95
CA ASN A 403 5.63 0.22 -20.90
C ASN A 403 4.28 0.99 -20.98
N ASN A 404 4.17 1.93 -21.90
CA ASN A 404 2.92 2.64 -22.19
C ASN A 404 2.39 2.29 -23.60
N LEU A 405 2.52 1.01 -23.99
CA LEU A 405 2.04 0.51 -25.29
C LEU A 405 0.51 0.49 -25.31
N THR A 406 -0.06 0.71 -26.50
CA THR A 406 -1.48 1.00 -26.73
C THR A 406 -2.03 0.27 -27.94
N GLY A 407 -3.33 -0.03 -27.94
CA GLY A 407 -4.04 -0.56 -29.11
C GLY A 407 -3.95 -2.08 -29.21
N HIS A 408 -4.33 -2.63 -30.37
CA HIS A 408 -4.55 -4.06 -30.52
C HIS A 408 -3.26 -4.89 -30.54
N VAL A 409 -3.21 -5.94 -29.72
CA VAL A 409 -2.20 -7.01 -29.85
C VAL A 409 -2.40 -7.73 -31.20
N PRO A 410 -1.40 -7.76 -32.11
CA PRO A 410 -1.58 -8.39 -33.41
C PRO A 410 -1.77 -9.91 -33.27
N GLN A 411 -2.87 -10.44 -33.82
CA GLN A 411 -3.22 -11.88 -33.73
C GLN A 411 -2.15 -12.84 -34.26
N ALA A 412 -1.20 -12.35 -35.07
CA ALA A 412 -0.07 -13.14 -35.55
C ALA A 412 1.05 -13.35 -34.51
N ILE A 413 1.13 -12.51 -33.46
CA ILE A 413 2.04 -12.75 -32.31
C ILE A 413 1.64 -14.05 -31.60
N PHE A 414 0.34 -14.30 -31.46
CA PHE A 414 -0.22 -15.55 -30.96
C PHE A 414 -0.12 -16.72 -31.95
N ASN A 415 0.82 -16.68 -32.90
CA ASN A 415 1.08 -17.73 -33.90
C ASN A 415 2.58 -17.93 -34.17
N ILE A 416 3.46 -17.42 -33.28
CA ILE A 416 4.91 -17.63 -33.34
C ILE A 416 5.21 -18.94 -32.61
N SER A 417 5.26 -20.05 -33.34
CA SER A 417 5.36 -21.40 -32.77
C SER A 417 6.65 -21.71 -32.00
N SER A 418 7.68 -20.86 -32.14
CA SER A 418 8.94 -20.88 -31.38
C SER A 418 8.86 -20.20 -30.01
N LEU A 419 7.84 -19.38 -29.73
CA LEU A 419 7.73 -18.70 -28.43
C LEU A 419 7.62 -19.68 -27.26
N LYS A 420 8.50 -19.46 -26.29
CA LYS A 420 8.49 -20.04 -24.94
C LYS A 420 7.98 -19.04 -23.91
N TYR A 421 8.38 -17.78 -24.02
CA TYR A 421 8.08 -16.74 -23.03
C TYR A 421 7.47 -15.50 -23.68
N LEU A 422 6.18 -15.25 -23.40
CA LEU A 422 5.44 -14.09 -23.93
C LEU A 422 4.97 -13.21 -22.77
N SER A 423 5.55 -12.02 -22.64
CA SER A 423 5.30 -11.10 -21.53
C SER A 423 5.01 -9.69 -22.06
N MET A 424 3.78 -9.20 -21.84
CA MET A 424 3.31 -7.88 -22.33
C MET A 424 2.52 -7.11 -21.25
N ALA A 425 2.63 -7.53 -19.99
CA ALA A 425 1.90 -7.02 -18.84
C ALA A 425 2.17 -5.53 -18.53
N ASN A 426 1.28 -4.89 -17.78
CA ASN A 426 1.34 -3.49 -17.37
C ASN A 426 1.54 -2.55 -18.59
N ASN A 427 0.55 -2.56 -19.49
CA ASN A 427 0.45 -1.76 -20.71
C ASN A 427 -1.03 -1.51 -21.05
N SER A 428 -1.37 -0.45 -21.80
CA SER A 428 -2.75 -0.19 -22.29
C SER A 428 -3.10 -0.95 -23.59
N LEU A 429 -2.71 -2.23 -23.64
CA LEU A 429 -2.96 -3.12 -24.79
C LEU A 429 -4.37 -3.69 -24.74
N ILE A 430 -5.08 -3.64 -25.87
CA ILE A 430 -6.46 -4.12 -26.03
C ILE A 430 -6.55 -5.34 -26.98
N GLY A 431 -7.67 -6.07 -26.90
CA GLY A 431 -7.97 -7.18 -27.81
C GLY A 431 -8.51 -8.40 -27.09
N GLN A 432 -8.39 -9.56 -27.74
CA GLN A 432 -8.86 -10.85 -27.24
C GLN A 432 -7.81 -11.93 -27.48
N LEU A 433 -7.76 -12.92 -26.59
CA LEU A 433 -6.97 -14.13 -26.77
C LEU A 433 -7.64 -15.01 -27.84
N PRO A 434 -6.91 -15.54 -28.85
CA PRO A 434 -7.52 -16.40 -29.87
C PRO A 434 -8.15 -17.66 -29.23
N PRO A 435 -9.37 -18.06 -29.63
CA PRO A 435 -10.06 -19.24 -29.06
C PRO A 435 -9.23 -20.54 -29.15
N ASP A 436 -8.35 -20.63 -30.15
CA ASP A 436 -7.46 -21.73 -30.49
C ASP A 436 -5.98 -21.48 -30.12
N ILE A 437 -5.68 -20.46 -29.30
CA ILE A 437 -4.31 -20.05 -28.91
C ILE A 437 -3.43 -21.22 -28.45
N GLY A 438 -3.99 -22.19 -27.71
CA GLY A 438 -3.24 -23.35 -27.20
C GLY A 438 -2.76 -24.33 -28.28
N ASN A 439 -3.32 -24.25 -29.49
CA ASN A 439 -2.85 -25.01 -30.65
C ASN A 439 -1.78 -24.23 -31.46
N ARG A 440 -1.67 -22.91 -31.26
CA ARG A 440 -0.80 -22.00 -32.03
C ARG A 440 0.56 -21.75 -31.39
N LEU A 441 0.64 -21.82 -30.06
CA LEU A 441 1.88 -21.63 -29.28
C LEU A 441 2.24 -22.92 -28.51
N PRO A 442 2.57 -24.04 -29.19
CA PRO A 442 2.78 -25.34 -28.55
C PRO A 442 4.06 -25.43 -27.70
N ASN A 443 4.96 -24.44 -27.81
CA ASN A 443 6.19 -24.35 -27.03
C ASN A 443 6.10 -23.41 -25.82
N LEU A 444 4.93 -22.79 -25.56
CA LEU A 444 4.84 -21.74 -24.55
C LEU A 444 4.96 -22.30 -23.12
N GLU A 445 5.92 -21.76 -22.39
CA GLU A 445 6.26 -22.05 -21.00
C GLU A 445 5.70 -20.95 -20.08
N ALA A 446 5.61 -19.69 -20.53
CA ALA A 446 5.02 -18.59 -19.77
C ALA A 446 4.17 -17.62 -20.61
N LEU A 447 2.96 -17.31 -20.11
CA LEU A 447 2.01 -16.35 -20.67
C LEU A 447 1.71 -15.25 -19.62
N ILE A 448 2.27 -14.06 -19.82
CA ILE A 448 2.24 -12.97 -18.83
C ILE A 448 1.63 -11.71 -19.44
N LEU A 449 0.32 -11.52 -19.20
CA LEU A 449 -0.51 -10.46 -19.78
C LEU A 449 -1.30 -9.67 -18.71
N SER A 450 -0.98 -9.83 -17.43
CA SER A 450 -1.60 -9.09 -16.33
C SER A 450 -1.57 -7.57 -16.51
N THR A 451 -2.52 -6.82 -15.93
CA THR A 451 -2.60 -5.35 -16.02
C THR A 451 -2.57 -4.84 -17.47
N THR A 452 -3.47 -5.41 -18.28
CA THR A 452 -3.76 -5.00 -19.67
C THR A 452 -5.26 -4.69 -19.81
N GLN A 453 -5.77 -4.55 -21.05
CA GLN A 453 -7.18 -4.29 -21.35
C GLN A 453 -7.71 -5.33 -22.37
N LEU A 454 -7.35 -6.59 -22.15
CA LEU A 454 -7.82 -7.75 -22.90
C LEU A 454 -9.21 -8.16 -22.42
N ASN A 455 -10.18 -8.21 -23.32
CA ASN A 455 -11.57 -8.56 -23.00
C ASN A 455 -11.95 -9.95 -23.52
N GLY A 456 -13.14 -10.42 -23.13
CA GLY A 456 -13.65 -11.74 -23.50
C GLY A 456 -13.14 -12.87 -22.60
N PRO A 457 -13.46 -14.13 -22.95
CA PRO A 457 -13.18 -15.28 -22.11
C PRO A 457 -11.74 -15.79 -22.23
N ILE A 458 -11.30 -16.49 -21.17
CA ILE A 458 -10.08 -17.29 -21.19
C ILE A 458 -10.31 -18.49 -22.15
N PRO A 459 -9.50 -18.66 -23.22
CA PRO A 459 -9.73 -19.76 -24.16
C PRO A 459 -9.49 -21.14 -23.52
N ALA A 460 -10.50 -22.01 -23.61
CA ALA A 460 -10.40 -23.39 -23.14
C ALA A 460 -9.31 -24.22 -23.87
N SER A 461 -8.80 -23.73 -25.01
CA SER A 461 -7.65 -24.34 -25.70
C SER A 461 -6.33 -24.19 -24.95
N LEU A 462 -6.18 -23.25 -23.99
CA LEU A 462 -4.94 -23.08 -23.20
C LEU A 462 -4.47 -24.39 -22.57
N ARG A 463 -5.40 -25.27 -22.17
CA ARG A 463 -5.13 -26.61 -21.61
C ARG A 463 -4.29 -27.52 -22.53
N ASN A 464 -4.17 -27.20 -23.82
CA ASN A 464 -3.41 -27.95 -24.81
C ASN A 464 -1.93 -27.54 -24.85
N MET A 465 -1.53 -26.42 -24.21
CA MET A 465 -0.14 -25.97 -24.15
C MET A 465 0.67 -26.81 -23.14
N SER A 466 1.02 -28.05 -23.48
CA SER A 466 1.57 -29.03 -22.52
C SER A 466 2.88 -28.63 -21.80
N LYS A 467 3.57 -27.57 -22.23
CA LYS A 467 4.73 -26.99 -21.55
C LYS A 467 4.43 -25.82 -20.61
N LEU A 468 3.19 -25.36 -20.53
CA LEU A 468 2.84 -24.10 -19.86
C LEU A 468 3.00 -24.20 -18.34
N GLU A 469 3.89 -23.38 -17.80
CA GLU A 469 4.27 -23.36 -16.37
C GLU A 469 3.68 -22.16 -15.63
N MET A 470 3.60 -20.99 -16.29
CA MET A 470 3.15 -19.74 -15.69
C MET A 470 2.05 -19.08 -16.51
N VAL A 471 0.89 -18.82 -15.88
CA VAL A 471 -0.25 -18.13 -16.48
C VAL A 471 -0.63 -16.93 -15.62
N TYR A 472 -0.16 -15.75 -16.01
CA TYR A 472 -0.43 -14.49 -15.33
C TYR A 472 -1.33 -13.61 -16.19
N LEU A 473 -2.62 -13.59 -15.86
CA LEU A 473 -3.69 -12.87 -16.57
C LEU A 473 -4.45 -11.90 -15.64
N ALA A 474 -3.87 -11.56 -14.49
CA ALA A 474 -4.53 -10.77 -13.44
C ALA A 474 -4.78 -9.32 -13.86
N ALA A 475 -5.94 -8.73 -13.56
CA ALA A 475 -6.31 -7.38 -13.99
C ALA A 475 -6.17 -7.16 -15.51
N ALA A 476 -6.55 -8.15 -16.32
CA ALA A 476 -6.53 -8.04 -17.79
C ALA A 476 -7.84 -7.50 -18.36
N GLY A 477 -8.99 -7.72 -17.69
CA GLY A 477 -10.33 -7.37 -18.18
C GLY A 477 -11.14 -8.57 -18.69
N LEU A 478 -10.74 -9.79 -18.33
CA LEU A 478 -11.31 -11.05 -18.82
C LEU A 478 -12.65 -11.39 -18.15
N THR A 479 -13.53 -12.08 -18.86
CA THR A 479 -14.95 -12.28 -18.49
C THR A 479 -15.40 -13.73 -18.59
N GLY A 480 -16.29 -14.18 -17.70
CA GLY A 480 -16.99 -15.47 -17.81
C GLY A 480 -16.26 -16.66 -17.20
N ILE A 481 -16.66 -17.89 -17.56
CA ILE A 481 -16.30 -19.09 -16.80
C ILE A 481 -14.82 -19.47 -16.92
N VAL A 482 -14.17 -19.77 -15.79
CA VAL A 482 -12.79 -20.29 -15.73
C VAL A 482 -12.71 -21.69 -16.37
N PRO A 483 -11.87 -21.93 -17.40
CA PRO A 483 -11.76 -23.23 -18.06
C PRO A 483 -10.92 -24.23 -17.24
N SER A 484 -11.09 -25.52 -17.53
CA SER A 484 -10.29 -26.59 -16.92
C SER A 484 -8.83 -26.59 -17.40
N PHE A 485 -7.88 -26.54 -16.46
CA PHE A 485 -6.43 -26.57 -16.74
C PHE A 485 -5.78 -27.94 -16.49
N GLY A 486 -6.52 -28.92 -15.96
CA GLY A 486 -6.04 -30.25 -15.52
C GLY A 486 -5.37 -31.19 -16.54
N SER A 487 -4.98 -30.69 -17.72
CA SER A 487 -4.11 -31.38 -18.69
C SER A 487 -2.73 -30.72 -18.84
N LEU A 488 -2.40 -29.74 -18.01
CA LEU A 488 -1.10 -29.04 -17.97
C LEU A 488 -0.19 -29.67 -16.89
N PRO A 489 0.79 -30.52 -17.25
CA PRO A 489 1.62 -31.23 -16.27
C PRO A 489 2.66 -30.33 -15.59
N ASN A 490 3.03 -29.21 -16.22
CA ASN A 490 4.06 -28.29 -15.75
C ASN A 490 3.51 -27.02 -15.09
N LEU A 491 2.19 -26.84 -15.00
CA LEU A 491 1.59 -25.63 -14.46
C LEU A 491 1.98 -25.43 -12.99
N GLN A 492 2.84 -24.45 -12.73
CA GLN A 492 3.30 -24.04 -11.41
C GLN A 492 2.44 -22.89 -10.88
N ASP A 493 2.18 -21.86 -11.69
CA ASP A 493 1.48 -20.67 -11.24
C ASP A 493 0.28 -20.32 -12.14
N LEU A 494 -0.89 -20.19 -11.52
CA LEU A 494 -2.12 -19.72 -12.16
C LEU A 494 -2.64 -18.48 -11.41
N ASP A 495 -2.52 -17.31 -12.03
CA ASP A 495 -2.99 -16.03 -11.49
C ASP A 495 -3.99 -15.36 -12.44
N LEU A 496 -5.25 -15.41 -12.03
CA LEU A 496 -6.41 -14.89 -12.76
C LEU A 496 -7.12 -13.76 -12.00
N GLY A 497 -6.49 -13.21 -10.96
CA GLY A 497 -7.13 -12.25 -10.05
C GLY A 497 -7.56 -10.93 -10.72
N TYR A 498 -8.42 -10.14 -10.07
CA TYR A 498 -8.85 -8.81 -10.53
C TYR A 498 -9.52 -8.80 -11.92
N ASN A 499 -10.32 -9.81 -12.24
CA ASN A 499 -11.05 -9.93 -13.50
C ASN A 499 -12.58 -10.04 -13.26
N GLN A 500 -13.35 -10.41 -14.27
CA GLN A 500 -14.81 -10.61 -14.21
C GLN A 500 -15.16 -12.09 -14.45
N LEU A 501 -14.39 -13.00 -13.84
CA LEU A 501 -14.51 -14.43 -14.05
C LEU A 501 -15.51 -15.08 -13.11
N GLU A 502 -16.13 -16.16 -13.58
CA GLU A 502 -17.13 -16.96 -12.86
C GLU A 502 -16.65 -18.41 -12.66
N ALA A 503 -17.08 -19.04 -11.57
CA ALA A 503 -16.67 -20.41 -11.23
C ALA A 503 -17.34 -21.49 -12.08
N GLY A 504 -18.46 -21.17 -12.75
CA GLY A 504 -19.31 -22.14 -13.44
C GLY A 504 -19.82 -23.22 -12.48
N ASP A 505 -19.55 -24.48 -12.81
CA ASP A 505 -19.86 -25.67 -12.02
C ASP A 505 -18.70 -26.10 -11.08
N TRP A 506 -17.66 -25.27 -10.93
CA TRP A 506 -16.40 -25.58 -10.22
C TRP A 506 -15.59 -26.77 -10.78
N SER A 507 -15.93 -27.31 -11.95
CA SER A 507 -15.18 -28.41 -12.57
C SER A 507 -13.71 -28.06 -12.85
N PHE A 508 -13.40 -26.78 -13.08
CA PHE A 508 -12.03 -26.30 -13.24
C PHE A 508 -11.17 -26.56 -12.00
N LEU A 509 -11.70 -26.33 -10.79
CA LEU A 509 -10.98 -26.52 -9.53
C LEU A 509 -10.66 -28.00 -9.31
N SER A 510 -11.65 -28.86 -9.54
CA SER A 510 -11.46 -30.32 -9.52
C SER A 510 -10.46 -30.80 -10.57
N SER A 511 -10.30 -30.09 -11.70
CA SER A 511 -9.27 -30.40 -12.71
C SER A 511 -7.84 -30.03 -12.26
N LEU A 512 -7.68 -28.98 -11.43
CA LEU A 512 -6.37 -28.53 -10.95
C LEU A 512 -5.67 -29.55 -10.04
N ALA A 513 -6.41 -30.51 -9.47
CA ALA A 513 -5.85 -31.68 -8.78
C ALA A 513 -4.82 -32.48 -9.64
N ASN A 514 -4.99 -32.47 -10.97
CA ASN A 514 -4.06 -33.13 -11.91
C ASN A 514 -2.82 -32.30 -12.24
N CYS A 515 -2.79 -30.99 -11.93
CA CYS A 515 -1.66 -30.10 -12.19
C CYS A 515 -0.62 -30.27 -11.08
N THR A 516 0.02 -31.43 -10.97
CA THR A 516 0.81 -31.83 -9.79
C THR A 516 1.93 -30.87 -9.39
N GLN A 517 2.41 -30.04 -10.32
CA GLN A 517 3.44 -29.02 -10.08
C GLN A 517 2.91 -27.66 -9.61
N LEU A 518 1.60 -27.49 -9.38
CA LEU A 518 1.01 -26.21 -8.95
C LEU A 518 1.53 -25.78 -7.57
N LYS A 519 1.98 -24.53 -7.48
CA LYS A 519 2.47 -23.83 -6.29
C LYS A 519 1.56 -22.65 -5.92
N LYS A 520 1.09 -21.89 -6.91
CA LYS A 520 0.24 -20.70 -6.72
C LYS A 520 -1.09 -20.84 -7.46
N LEU A 521 -2.19 -20.62 -6.74
CA LEU A 521 -3.51 -20.40 -7.30
C LEU A 521 -4.07 -19.08 -6.77
N ALA A 522 -4.17 -18.07 -7.64
CA ALA A 522 -4.73 -16.76 -7.32
C ALA A 522 -5.97 -16.48 -8.19
N LEU A 523 -7.09 -16.24 -7.51
CA LEU A 523 -8.44 -16.13 -8.07
C LEU A 523 -9.20 -14.92 -7.50
N ASP A 524 -8.47 -13.99 -6.89
CA ASP A 524 -8.99 -12.85 -6.12
C ASP A 524 -9.78 -11.87 -6.97
N ALA A 525 -10.60 -11.01 -6.34
CA ALA A 525 -11.23 -9.86 -7.00
C ALA A 525 -11.94 -10.23 -8.31
N ASN A 526 -12.81 -11.23 -8.24
CA ASN A 526 -13.55 -11.81 -9.37
C ASN A 526 -15.05 -11.96 -9.02
N PHE A 527 -15.83 -12.59 -9.90
CA PHE A 527 -17.25 -12.89 -9.67
C PHE A 527 -17.49 -14.37 -9.33
N LEU A 528 -16.51 -15.05 -8.73
CA LEU A 528 -16.68 -16.43 -8.27
C LEU A 528 -17.73 -16.47 -7.16
N GLN A 529 -18.74 -17.32 -7.30
CA GLN A 529 -19.93 -17.33 -6.44
C GLN A 529 -20.40 -18.75 -6.10
N GLY A 530 -21.26 -18.84 -5.07
CA GLY A 530 -21.73 -20.10 -4.51
C GLY A 530 -20.75 -20.67 -3.49
N THR A 531 -20.91 -21.96 -3.17
CA THR A 531 -20.08 -22.65 -2.17
C THR A 531 -18.77 -23.15 -2.75
N LEU A 532 -17.65 -22.82 -2.09
CA LEU A 532 -16.35 -23.46 -2.36
C LEU A 532 -16.49 -24.99 -2.11
N PRO A 533 -16.24 -25.86 -3.10
CA PRO A 533 -16.47 -27.30 -2.93
C PRO A 533 -15.30 -27.98 -2.19
N SER A 534 -15.58 -29.14 -1.60
CA SER A 534 -14.58 -29.97 -0.90
C SER A 534 -13.41 -30.43 -1.79
N SER A 535 -13.57 -30.41 -3.12
CA SER A 535 -12.48 -30.67 -4.05
C SER A 535 -11.33 -29.65 -3.98
N VAL A 536 -11.50 -28.52 -3.28
CA VAL A 536 -10.38 -27.65 -2.88
C VAL A 536 -9.30 -28.44 -2.11
N GLY A 537 -9.68 -29.42 -1.28
CA GLY A 537 -8.76 -30.28 -0.54
C GLY A 537 -8.09 -31.37 -1.38
N ASN A 538 -8.39 -31.44 -2.68
CA ASN A 538 -7.71 -32.30 -3.66
C ASN A 538 -6.69 -31.52 -4.51
N LEU A 539 -6.51 -30.21 -4.28
CA LEU A 539 -5.45 -29.44 -4.93
C LEU A 539 -4.06 -30.02 -4.59
N PRO A 540 -3.05 -29.83 -5.45
CA PRO A 540 -1.73 -30.44 -5.30
C PRO A 540 -1.11 -30.20 -3.92
N SER A 541 -0.51 -31.23 -3.34
CA SER A 541 0.01 -31.21 -1.96
C SER A 541 1.16 -30.23 -1.73
N GLN A 542 1.77 -29.73 -2.80
CA GLN A 542 2.80 -28.69 -2.83
C GLN A 542 2.26 -27.27 -3.10
N LEU A 543 0.93 -27.09 -3.17
CA LEU A 543 0.30 -25.77 -3.26
C LEU A 543 0.69 -24.95 -2.02
N ASN A 544 1.28 -23.79 -2.28
CA ASN A 544 1.89 -22.91 -1.30
C ASN A 544 1.01 -21.67 -1.06
N TRP A 545 0.40 -21.12 -2.11
CA TRP A 545 -0.48 -19.96 -2.05
C TRP A 545 -1.87 -20.29 -2.64
N LEU A 546 -2.92 -20.09 -1.84
CA LEU A 546 -4.32 -20.12 -2.26
C LEU A 546 -4.96 -18.77 -1.94
N TRP A 547 -5.24 -17.98 -2.96
CA TRP A 547 -5.83 -16.65 -2.84
C TRP A 547 -7.22 -16.63 -3.52
N LEU A 548 -8.26 -16.32 -2.75
CA LEU A 548 -9.68 -16.31 -3.14
C LEU A 548 -10.41 -15.03 -2.67
N ARG A 549 -9.69 -13.99 -2.23
CA ARG A 549 -10.30 -12.81 -1.58
C ARG A 549 -11.16 -11.99 -2.55
N GLN A 550 -12.00 -11.10 -2.03
CA GLN A 550 -12.79 -10.16 -2.85
C GLN A 550 -13.66 -10.88 -3.91
N ASN A 551 -14.39 -11.90 -3.49
CA ASN A 551 -15.27 -12.69 -4.34
C ASN A 551 -16.70 -12.74 -3.73
N LYS A 552 -17.58 -13.56 -4.31
CA LYS A 552 -18.96 -13.78 -3.86
C LYS A 552 -19.14 -15.20 -3.28
N LEU A 553 -18.08 -15.79 -2.73
CA LEU A 553 -18.09 -17.14 -2.16
C LEU A 553 -18.95 -17.16 -0.90
N SER A 554 -19.69 -18.25 -0.69
CA SER A 554 -20.70 -18.34 0.36
C SER A 554 -20.79 -19.72 1.02
N GLY A 555 -21.53 -19.81 2.13
CA GLY A 555 -21.63 -21.04 2.91
C GLY A 555 -20.36 -21.32 3.72
N THR A 556 -20.19 -22.56 4.18
CA THR A 556 -19.08 -22.94 5.06
C THR A 556 -17.76 -23.13 4.32
N ILE A 557 -16.65 -22.75 4.94
CA ILE A 557 -15.31 -23.16 4.51
C ILE A 557 -15.21 -24.70 4.59
N PRO A 558 -14.80 -25.43 3.54
CA PRO A 558 -14.66 -26.88 3.59
C PRO A 558 -13.59 -27.35 4.58
N SER A 559 -13.87 -28.45 5.29
CA SER A 559 -12.91 -29.06 6.22
C SER A 559 -11.65 -29.58 5.52
N GLU A 560 -11.81 -29.98 4.27
CA GLU A 560 -10.84 -30.58 3.38
C GLU A 560 -9.72 -29.59 2.98
N ILE A 561 -9.91 -28.29 3.19
CA ILE A 561 -8.85 -27.29 3.01
C ILE A 561 -7.63 -27.57 3.92
N GLY A 562 -7.85 -28.24 5.07
CA GLY A 562 -6.80 -28.73 5.98
C GLY A 562 -5.94 -29.88 5.45
N ASN A 563 -6.20 -30.37 4.23
CA ASN A 563 -5.33 -31.33 3.53
C ASN A 563 -4.10 -30.64 2.91
N LEU A 564 -4.17 -29.33 2.63
CA LEU A 564 -3.20 -28.58 1.83
C LEU A 564 -1.98 -28.14 2.65
N LYS A 565 -1.30 -29.10 3.29
CA LYS A 565 -0.29 -28.88 4.34
C LYS A 565 0.93 -28.03 3.97
N SER A 566 1.17 -27.78 2.68
CA SER A 566 2.25 -26.91 2.20
C SER A 566 1.85 -25.42 2.08
N LEU A 567 0.58 -25.06 2.33
CA LEU A 567 0.14 -23.67 2.28
C LEU A 567 0.93 -22.79 3.28
N SER A 568 1.55 -21.72 2.77
CA SER A 568 2.06 -20.61 3.58
C SER A 568 1.12 -19.40 3.58
N VAL A 569 0.25 -19.24 2.57
CA VAL A 569 -0.69 -18.11 2.48
C VAL A 569 -2.08 -18.59 2.07
N LEU A 570 -3.08 -18.26 2.89
CA LEU A 570 -4.50 -18.50 2.64
C LEU A 570 -5.30 -17.20 2.82
N TYR A 571 -5.75 -16.61 1.70
CA TYR A 571 -6.64 -15.44 1.69
C TYR A 571 -8.07 -15.87 1.30
N LEU A 572 -9.00 -15.81 2.24
CA LEU A 572 -10.45 -16.02 2.04
C LEU A 572 -11.27 -14.75 2.37
N ASP A 573 -10.61 -13.64 2.64
CA ASP A 573 -11.24 -12.39 3.08
C ASP A 573 -12.12 -11.70 2.03
N GLU A 574 -12.95 -10.75 2.46
CA GLU A 574 -13.88 -9.99 1.60
C GLU A 574 -14.76 -10.93 0.75
N ASN A 575 -15.52 -11.78 1.44
CA ASN A 575 -16.42 -12.80 0.86
C ASN A 575 -17.70 -12.91 1.72
N MET A 576 -18.54 -13.93 1.47
CA MET A 576 -19.77 -14.21 2.23
C MET A 576 -19.73 -15.59 2.91
N PHE A 577 -18.53 -16.10 3.27
CA PHE A 577 -18.41 -17.36 4.02
C PHE A 577 -19.09 -17.25 5.39
N SER A 578 -19.69 -18.33 5.86
CA SER A 578 -20.52 -18.37 7.07
C SER A 578 -20.35 -19.66 7.86
N GLY A 579 -20.85 -19.68 9.09
CA GLY A 579 -20.59 -20.75 10.06
C GLY A 579 -19.20 -20.62 10.70
N SER A 580 -18.73 -21.68 11.36
CA SER A 580 -17.48 -21.66 12.12
C SER A 580 -16.25 -22.03 11.28
N ILE A 581 -15.07 -21.61 11.76
CA ILE A 581 -13.77 -22.02 11.23
C ILE A 581 -13.66 -23.56 11.38
N PRO A 582 -13.31 -24.31 10.32
CA PRO A 582 -13.04 -25.73 10.44
C PRO A 582 -11.80 -26.00 11.32
N PRO A 583 -11.88 -26.85 12.36
CA PRO A 583 -10.72 -27.18 13.19
C PRO A 583 -9.54 -27.78 12.41
N THR A 584 -9.80 -28.34 11.22
CA THR A 584 -8.79 -28.86 10.30
C THR A 584 -7.86 -27.80 9.71
N ILE A 585 -8.19 -26.49 9.78
CA ILE A 585 -7.23 -25.42 9.43
C ILE A 585 -5.98 -25.49 10.32
N GLY A 586 -6.10 -25.96 11.56
CA GLY A 586 -4.96 -26.22 12.46
C GLY A 586 -3.99 -27.33 11.99
N ASN A 587 -4.26 -28.00 10.87
CA ASN A 587 -3.33 -28.94 10.23
C ASN A 587 -2.32 -28.23 9.30
N LEU A 588 -2.53 -26.95 8.97
CA LEU A 588 -1.71 -26.17 8.04
C LEU A 588 -0.44 -25.64 8.71
N SER A 589 0.43 -26.54 9.19
CA SER A 589 1.59 -26.22 10.04
C SER A 589 2.65 -25.30 9.42
N ASN A 590 2.56 -25.01 8.12
CA ASN A 590 3.44 -24.11 7.36
C ASN A 590 2.83 -22.73 7.09
N LEU A 591 1.61 -22.47 7.58
CA LEU A 591 0.86 -21.25 7.29
C LEU A 591 1.50 -20.04 7.99
N LEU A 592 1.95 -19.07 7.19
CA LEU A 592 2.50 -17.78 7.61
C LEU A 592 1.40 -16.72 7.66
N VAL A 593 0.48 -16.73 6.70
CA VAL A 593 -0.62 -15.75 6.62
C VAL A 593 -1.96 -16.46 6.50
N LEU A 594 -2.86 -16.16 7.44
CA LEU A 594 -4.27 -16.57 7.40
C LEU A 594 -5.15 -15.33 7.43
N SER A 595 -6.08 -15.23 6.48
CA SER A 595 -7.02 -14.13 6.41
C SER A 595 -8.43 -14.62 6.10
N LEU A 596 -9.33 -14.39 7.06
CA LEU A 596 -10.75 -14.73 7.01
C LEU A 596 -11.63 -13.48 7.23
N ALA A 597 -11.03 -12.29 7.14
CA ALA A 597 -11.65 -11.01 7.43
C ALA A 597 -12.83 -10.66 6.50
N GLN A 598 -13.70 -9.74 6.92
CA GLN A 598 -14.81 -9.19 6.14
C GLN A 598 -15.67 -10.31 5.52
N ASN A 599 -16.29 -11.11 6.39
CA ASN A 599 -17.08 -12.29 6.06
C ASN A 599 -18.25 -12.46 7.06
N ASN A 600 -19.08 -13.48 6.88
CA ASN A 600 -20.21 -13.81 7.76
C ASN A 600 -19.90 -14.97 8.73
N LEU A 601 -18.62 -15.27 9.02
CA LEU A 601 -18.24 -16.38 9.90
C LEU A 601 -18.65 -16.11 11.36
N SER A 602 -18.86 -17.17 12.14
CA SER A 602 -19.47 -17.08 13.47
C SER A 602 -19.09 -18.21 14.43
N GLY A 603 -19.45 -18.05 15.71
CA GLY A 603 -19.15 -19.01 16.77
C GLY A 603 -17.78 -18.77 17.41
N LEU A 604 -17.13 -19.83 17.87
CA LEU A 604 -15.84 -19.79 18.57
C LEU A 604 -14.66 -19.97 17.61
N ILE A 605 -13.50 -19.40 17.95
CA ILE A 605 -12.20 -19.79 17.35
C ILE A 605 -11.85 -21.21 17.85
N PRO A 606 -11.56 -22.18 16.96
CA PRO A 606 -11.12 -23.51 17.39
C PRO A 606 -9.72 -23.49 18.01
N ASP A 607 -9.53 -24.22 19.11
CA ASP A 607 -8.22 -24.38 19.78
C ASP A 607 -7.10 -24.81 18.82
N SER A 608 -7.41 -25.61 17.80
CA SER A 608 -6.42 -26.10 16.83
C SER A 608 -5.74 -24.97 16.01
N ILE A 609 -6.29 -23.75 15.99
CA ILE A 609 -5.65 -22.57 15.40
C ILE A 609 -4.35 -22.19 16.13
N GLY A 610 -4.21 -22.52 17.42
CA GLY A 610 -2.95 -22.39 18.17
C GLY A 610 -1.81 -23.27 17.66
N ASN A 611 -2.10 -24.33 16.88
CA ASN A 611 -1.07 -25.20 16.29
C ASN A 611 -0.27 -24.55 15.15
N LEU A 612 -0.73 -23.39 14.64
CA LEU A 612 -0.11 -22.68 13.52
C LEU A 612 1.17 -21.95 13.94
N ALA A 613 2.20 -22.70 14.34
CA ALA A 613 3.39 -22.17 15.01
C ALA A 613 4.25 -21.20 14.16
N GLN A 614 4.09 -21.21 12.83
CA GLN A 614 4.79 -20.34 11.88
C GLN A 614 3.98 -19.07 11.50
N LEU A 615 2.77 -18.90 12.04
CA LEU A 615 1.87 -17.82 11.65
C LEU A 615 2.47 -16.45 12.00
N THR A 616 2.64 -15.58 11.00
CA THR A 616 3.16 -14.20 11.10
C THR A 616 2.06 -13.16 11.08
N GLU A 617 0.99 -13.37 10.30
CA GLU A 617 -0.18 -12.49 10.22
C GLU A 617 -1.49 -13.30 10.33
N PHE A 618 -2.41 -12.87 11.20
CA PHE A 618 -3.76 -13.43 11.30
C PHE A 618 -4.84 -12.35 11.30
N HIS A 619 -5.75 -12.46 10.32
CA HIS A 619 -6.86 -11.55 10.09
C HIS A 619 -8.22 -12.26 10.26
N LEU A 620 -9.03 -11.73 11.17
CA LEU A 620 -10.37 -12.22 11.52
C LEU A 620 -11.40 -11.08 11.62
N ASP A 621 -10.99 -9.86 11.28
CA ASP A 621 -11.78 -8.64 11.44
C ASP A 621 -13.09 -8.65 10.64
N GLY A 622 -14.10 -7.91 11.09
CA GLY A 622 -15.38 -7.78 10.37
C GLY A 622 -16.11 -9.11 10.18
N ASN A 623 -16.39 -9.81 11.28
CA ASN A 623 -17.09 -11.10 11.32
C ASN A 623 -18.07 -11.16 12.50
N ASN A 624 -18.73 -12.31 12.71
CA ASN A 624 -19.70 -12.53 13.78
C ASN A 624 -19.19 -13.55 14.83
N PHE A 625 -17.89 -13.62 15.07
CA PHE A 625 -17.32 -14.50 16.11
C PHE A 625 -17.69 -14.02 17.52
N ASN A 626 -17.80 -14.96 18.44
CA ASN A 626 -18.24 -14.71 19.82
C ASN A 626 -17.49 -15.58 20.83
N GLY A 627 -17.89 -15.46 22.11
CA GLY A 627 -17.20 -16.12 23.23
C GLY A 627 -15.85 -15.48 23.54
N SER A 628 -14.98 -16.20 24.24
CA SER A 628 -13.63 -15.77 24.60
C SER A 628 -12.60 -16.19 23.56
N ILE A 629 -11.56 -15.38 23.37
CA ILE A 629 -10.35 -15.80 22.63
C ILE A 629 -9.68 -16.99 23.36
N PRO A 630 -9.32 -18.09 22.67
CA PRO A 630 -8.60 -19.21 23.28
C PRO A 630 -7.23 -18.81 23.85
N SER A 631 -6.89 -19.27 25.05
CA SER A 631 -5.61 -18.96 25.70
C SER A 631 -4.39 -19.61 25.01
N ASN A 632 -4.60 -20.71 24.29
CA ASN A 632 -3.52 -21.41 23.59
C ASN A 632 -2.97 -20.65 22.37
N LEU A 633 -3.63 -19.58 21.92
CA LEU A 633 -3.09 -18.67 20.91
C LEU A 633 -1.79 -17.98 21.39
N GLY A 634 -1.59 -17.87 22.70
CA GLY A 634 -0.32 -17.42 23.30
C GLY A 634 0.88 -18.36 23.06
N GLN A 635 0.70 -19.48 22.36
CA GLN A 635 1.79 -20.37 21.94
C GLN A 635 2.53 -19.87 20.69
N TRP A 636 1.94 -18.97 19.90
CA TRP A 636 2.55 -18.43 18.69
C TRP A 636 3.89 -17.72 18.97
N ARG A 637 4.89 -17.97 18.10
CA ARG A 637 6.28 -17.48 18.28
C ARG A 637 6.80 -16.59 17.16
N GLN A 638 6.05 -16.49 16.05
CA GLN A 638 6.42 -15.73 14.86
C GLN A 638 5.38 -14.66 14.49
N LEU A 639 4.28 -14.58 15.23
CA LEU A 639 3.17 -13.67 14.95
C LEU A 639 3.61 -12.22 15.16
N GLU A 640 3.66 -11.45 14.08
CA GLU A 640 3.98 -10.02 14.08
C GLU A 640 2.72 -9.16 14.16
N LYS A 641 1.59 -9.69 13.66
CA LYS A 641 0.33 -8.98 13.47
C LYS A 641 -0.91 -9.84 13.79
N LEU A 642 -1.83 -9.27 14.57
CA LEU A 642 -3.10 -9.91 14.93
C LEU A 642 -4.25 -8.90 14.85
N ASP A 643 -5.34 -9.25 14.17
CA ASP A 643 -6.52 -8.41 14.04
C ASP A 643 -7.82 -9.22 14.22
N PHE A 644 -8.45 -9.03 15.39
CA PHE A 644 -9.76 -9.60 15.76
C PHE A 644 -10.83 -8.50 15.92
N SER A 645 -10.61 -7.32 15.32
CA SER A 645 -11.51 -6.18 15.45
C SER A 645 -12.91 -6.45 14.86
N HIS A 646 -13.89 -5.60 15.19
CA HIS A 646 -15.24 -5.66 14.59
C HIS A 646 -15.89 -7.06 14.65
N ASN A 647 -16.02 -7.60 15.86
CA ASN A 647 -16.59 -8.91 16.15
C ASN A 647 -17.48 -8.85 17.42
N SER A 648 -17.94 -10.00 17.93
CA SER A 648 -18.73 -10.10 19.17
C SER A 648 -18.02 -10.90 20.26
N PHE A 649 -16.67 -10.89 20.29
CA PHE A 649 -15.89 -11.52 21.35
C PHE A 649 -16.14 -10.84 22.69
N GLY A 650 -16.16 -11.62 23.78
CA GLY A 650 -16.46 -11.14 25.12
C GLY A 650 -15.71 -11.90 26.22
N GLY A 651 -16.13 -11.68 27.47
CA GLY A 651 -15.34 -12.06 28.64
C GLY A 651 -14.14 -11.12 28.83
N SER A 652 -13.12 -11.56 29.55
CA SER A 652 -11.86 -10.83 29.75
C SER A 652 -10.88 -11.02 28.60
N LEU A 653 -10.06 -9.99 28.34
CA LEU A 653 -8.90 -10.12 27.45
C LEU A 653 -7.93 -11.20 28.01
N PRO A 654 -7.49 -12.19 27.21
CA PRO A 654 -6.58 -13.25 27.69
C PRO A 654 -5.18 -12.68 27.94
N SER A 655 -4.57 -13.05 29.07
CA SER A 655 -3.20 -12.62 29.41
C SER A 655 -2.15 -13.26 28.49
N GLU A 656 -2.47 -14.43 27.93
CA GLU A 656 -1.62 -15.23 27.06
C GLU A 656 -1.34 -14.55 25.71
N VAL A 657 -2.29 -13.81 25.15
CA VAL A 657 -2.08 -13.04 23.89
C VAL A 657 -1.07 -11.91 24.11
N PHE A 658 -1.07 -11.27 25.29
CA PHE A 658 -0.08 -10.24 25.63
C PHE A 658 1.31 -10.80 25.93
N ASN A 659 1.48 -12.13 25.99
CA ASN A 659 2.78 -12.80 26.11
C ASN A 659 3.40 -13.20 24.75
N ILE A 660 2.73 -12.89 23.62
CA ILE A 660 3.25 -13.11 22.27
C ILE A 660 4.28 -12.01 21.92
N SER A 661 5.51 -12.17 22.42
CA SER A 661 6.57 -11.15 22.30
C SER A 661 7.11 -10.91 20.88
N SER A 662 6.67 -11.70 19.90
CA SER A 662 6.91 -11.45 18.47
C SER A 662 6.02 -10.35 17.88
N LEU A 663 4.88 -10.03 18.53
CA LEU A 663 3.97 -8.97 18.08
C LEU A 663 4.73 -7.64 18.04
N SER A 664 4.82 -7.10 16.82
CA SER A 664 5.73 -6.01 16.48
C SER A 664 5.11 -5.02 15.49
N GLN A 665 4.19 -5.47 14.63
CA GLN A 665 3.43 -4.58 13.75
C GLN A 665 2.18 -4.03 14.45
N SER A 666 1.13 -4.84 14.64
CA SER A 666 -0.10 -4.39 15.29
C SER A 666 -0.87 -5.51 16.02
N LEU A 667 -1.56 -5.12 17.09
CA LEU A 667 -2.57 -5.91 17.78
C LEU A 667 -3.88 -5.10 17.83
N ASP A 668 -4.91 -5.55 17.13
CA ASP A 668 -6.23 -4.92 17.16
C ASP A 668 -7.30 -5.88 17.71
N LEU A 669 -7.96 -5.45 18.79
CA LEU A 669 -9.05 -6.12 19.49
C LEU A 669 -10.27 -5.19 19.64
N SER A 670 -10.32 -4.11 18.87
CA SER A 670 -11.34 -3.06 18.97
C SER A 670 -12.72 -3.50 18.49
N HIS A 671 -13.75 -2.71 18.78
CA HIS A 671 -15.13 -2.95 18.32
C HIS A 671 -15.62 -4.37 18.66
N ASN A 672 -15.56 -4.72 19.94
CA ASN A 672 -15.94 -6.01 20.49
C ASN A 672 -16.71 -5.84 21.83
N LEU A 673 -16.96 -6.93 22.55
CA LEU A 673 -17.69 -6.97 23.82
C LEU A 673 -16.78 -7.35 25.02
N PHE A 674 -15.46 -7.15 24.92
CA PHE A 674 -14.53 -7.45 26.01
C PHE A 674 -14.81 -6.62 27.26
N THR A 675 -14.63 -7.23 28.43
CA THR A 675 -15.02 -6.72 29.74
C THR A 675 -13.91 -6.94 30.78
N GLY A 676 -13.97 -6.23 31.91
CA GLY A 676 -12.98 -6.37 32.97
C GLY A 676 -11.68 -5.60 32.70
N PRO A 677 -10.65 -5.77 33.55
CA PRO A 677 -9.42 -5.00 33.47
C PRO A 677 -8.51 -5.43 32.32
N ILE A 678 -7.72 -4.47 31.83
CA ILE A 678 -6.60 -4.73 30.92
C ILE A 678 -5.51 -5.51 31.69
N PRO A 679 -5.05 -6.68 31.20
CA PRO A 679 -4.01 -7.46 31.88
C PRO A 679 -2.68 -6.71 32.04
N LEU A 680 -1.95 -6.96 33.12
CA LEU A 680 -0.64 -6.33 33.38
C LEU A 680 0.42 -6.79 32.37
N GLU A 681 0.20 -7.97 31.78
CA GLU A 681 0.99 -8.62 30.74
C GLU A 681 1.08 -7.79 29.45
N ILE A 682 0.19 -6.81 29.24
CA ILE A 682 0.25 -5.88 28.10
C ILE A 682 1.63 -5.20 27.97
N GLY A 683 2.34 -5.00 29.08
CA GLY A 683 3.71 -4.47 29.10
C GLY A 683 4.80 -5.45 28.64
N ASN A 684 4.46 -6.68 28.26
CA ASN A 684 5.41 -7.66 27.71
C ASN A 684 5.53 -7.54 26.18
N LEU A 685 4.59 -6.84 25.52
CA LEU A 685 4.60 -6.54 24.08
C LEU A 685 5.58 -5.39 23.74
N ILE A 686 6.83 -5.51 24.19
CA ILE A 686 7.85 -4.45 24.14
C ILE A 686 8.23 -4.00 22.72
N ASN A 687 7.97 -4.84 21.72
CA ASN A 687 8.31 -4.63 20.32
C ASN A 687 7.19 -3.98 19.50
N LEU A 688 5.98 -3.86 20.07
CA LEU A 688 4.75 -3.55 19.33
C LEU A 688 4.68 -2.10 18.83
N GLY A 689 4.43 -1.92 17.53
CA GLY A 689 4.26 -0.61 16.90
C GLY A 689 2.86 -0.01 17.01
N SER A 690 1.79 -0.81 17.07
CA SER A 690 0.40 -0.33 17.19
C SER A 690 -0.44 -1.23 18.08
N ILE A 691 -1.28 -0.64 18.93
CA ILE A 691 -2.30 -1.37 19.69
C ILE A 691 -3.65 -0.63 19.70
N SER A 692 -4.71 -1.38 19.47
CA SER A 692 -6.09 -0.90 19.60
C SER A 692 -6.93 -1.89 20.41
N ILE A 693 -7.57 -1.37 21.45
CA ILE A 693 -8.55 -2.09 22.28
C ILE A 693 -9.83 -1.24 22.47
N SER A 694 -10.04 -0.28 21.57
CA SER A 694 -11.11 0.71 21.67
C SER A 694 -12.50 0.10 21.41
N ASN A 695 -13.55 0.86 21.75
CA ASN A 695 -14.94 0.50 21.48
C ASN A 695 -15.30 -0.89 22.05
N ASN A 696 -15.04 -1.06 23.34
CA ASN A 696 -15.24 -2.28 24.13
C ASN A 696 -15.93 -1.91 25.48
N ARG A 697 -15.94 -2.82 26.45
CA ARG A 697 -16.51 -2.62 27.79
C ARG A 697 -15.47 -2.83 28.91
N LEU A 698 -14.20 -2.52 28.62
CA LEU A 698 -13.08 -2.70 29.54
C LEU A 698 -13.19 -1.72 30.72
N THR A 699 -12.82 -2.17 31.92
CA THR A 699 -12.97 -1.43 33.19
C THR A 699 -11.65 -1.32 33.95
N GLY A 700 -11.65 -0.54 35.04
CA GLY A 700 -10.46 -0.40 35.90
C GLY A 700 -9.42 0.56 35.32
N GLU A 701 -8.23 0.58 35.92
CA GLU A 701 -7.18 1.54 35.56
C GLU A 701 -6.30 1.06 34.39
N ILE A 702 -5.73 2.02 33.64
CA ILE A 702 -4.74 1.75 32.60
C ILE A 702 -3.47 1.16 33.23
N PRO A 703 -2.99 -0.04 32.83
CA PRO A 703 -1.81 -0.65 33.42
C PRO A 703 -0.54 0.19 33.25
N SER A 704 0.12 0.51 34.36
CA SER A 704 1.42 1.20 34.34
C SER A 704 2.52 0.39 33.65
N THR A 705 2.35 -0.92 33.51
CA THR A 705 3.25 -1.81 32.75
C THR A 705 3.30 -1.51 31.26
N LEU A 706 2.25 -0.93 30.66
CA LEU A 706 2.22 -0.53 29.24
C LEU A 706 3.33 0.47 28.88
N GLY A 707 3.81 1.26 29.85
CA GLY A 707 4.99 2.13 29.71
C GLY A 707 6.33 1.40 29.51
N LYS A 708 6.33 0.07 29.32
CA LYS A 708 7.46 -0.72 28.82
C LYS A 708 7.52 -0.78 27.28
N CYS A 709 6.41 -0.55 26.59
CA CYS A 709 6.28 -0.70 25.13
C CYS A 709 6.86 0.50 24.38
N VAL A 710 8.18 0.73 24.52
CA VAL A 710 8.86 1.96 24.09
C VAL A 710 8.85 2.20 22.58
N LEU A 711 8.59 1.16 21.76
CA LEU A 711 8.47 1.27 20.30
C LEU A 711 7.06 1.65 19.82
N LEU A 712 6.06 1.68 20.70
CA LEU A 712 4.66 1.91 20.35
C LEU A 712 4.47 3.30 19.71
N GLU A 713 3.90 3.30 18.50
CA GLU A 713 3.59 4.49 17.70
C GLU A 713 2.10 4.88 17.79
N TYR A 714 1.20 3.91 17.94
CA TYR A 714 -0.25 4.14 17.98
C TYR A 714 -0.87 3.43 19.19
N LEU A 715 -1.67 4.16 19.98
CA LEU A 715 -2.33 3.64 21.18
C LEU A 715 -3.80 4.13 21.22
N HIS A 716 -4.72 3.20 20.96
CA HIS A 716 -6.16 3.42 20.89
C HIS A 716 -6.88 2.64 21.99
N MET A 717 -7.51 3.37 22.92
CA MET A 717 -8.28 2.81 24.05
C MET A 717 -9.66 3.49 24.19
N GLU A 718 -10.06 4.31 23.21
CA GLU A 718 -11.27 5.11 23.28
C GLU A 718 -12.57 4.28 23.40
N GLY A 719 -13.65 4.87 23.89
CA GLY A 719 -14.95 4.18 23.96
C GLY A 719 -14.93 2.94 24.85
N ASN A 720 -14.46 3.10 26.10
CA ASN A 720 -14.40 2.05 27.12
C ASN A 720 -14.91 2.59 28.47
N LEU A 721 -14.78 1.82 29.54
CA LEU A 721 -15.17 2.18 30.91
C LEU A 721 -13.95 2.29 31.84
N LEU A 722 -12.80 2.71 31.29
CA LEU A 722 -11.54 2.83 32.03
C LEU A 722 -11.58 4.00 33.02
N THR A 723 -10.94 3.83 34.17
CA THR A 723 -10.94 4.77 35.30
C THR A 723 -9.50 5.07 35.77
N GLY A 724 -9.36 5.83 36.86
CA GLY A 724 -8.05 6.22 37.39
C GLY A 724 -7.47 7.41 36.61
N SER A 725 -6.15 7.43 36.40
CA SER A 725 -5.43 8.52 35.72
C SER A 725 -4.37 7.99 34.76
N ILE A 726 -3.90 8.82 33.81
CA ILE A 726 -2.90 8.43 32.82
C ILE A 726 -1.58 8.06 33.52
N PRO A 727 -1.06 6.81 33.42
CA PRO A 727 0.08 6.36 34.20
C PRO A 727 1.36 7.14 33.93
N ARG A 728 2.11 7.51 34.99
CA ARG A 728 3.38 8.23 34.87
C ARG A 728 4.43 7.53 33.98
N SER A 729 4.36 6.20 33.86
CA SER A 729 5.24 5.40 33.00
C SER A 729 5.05 5.67 31.51
N PHE A 730 3.96 6.31 31.07
CA PHE A 730 3.76 6.70 29.66
C PHE A 730 4.82 7.70 29.17
N MET A 731 5.57 8.37 30.08
CA MET A 731 6.74 9.18 29.72
C MET A 731 7.86 8.40 28.98
N ASN A 732 7.81 7.06 29.00
CA ASN A 732 8.74 6.19 28.29
C ASN A 732 8.34 5.89 26.84
N LEU A 733 7.09 6.16 26.42
CA LEU A 733 6.54 5.84 25.10
C LEU A 733 7.04 6.81 24.03
N LYS A 734 8.36 6.90 23.85
CA LYS A 734 9.03 7.95 23.05
C LYS A 734 8.72 7.88 21.55
N SER A 735 8.31 6.73 21.04
CA SER A 735 7.88 6.55 19.64
C SER A 735 6.44 6.98 19.36
N ILE A 736 5.63 7.28 20.40
CA ILE A 736 4.18 7.48 20.24
C ILE A 736 3.88 8.67 19.31
N LYS A 737 3.05 8.43 18.30
CA LYS A 737 2.55 9.39 17.30
C LYS A 737 1.08 9.69 17.52
N GLU A 738 0.29 8.70 17.92
CA GLU A 738 -1.12 8.90 18.24
C GLU A 738 -1.49 8.25 19.57
N LEU A 739 -2.20 9.01 20.41
CA LEU A 739 -2.74 8.56 21.68
C LEU A 739 -4.20 8.99 21.78
N ASP A 740 -5.11 8.02 21.70
CA ASP A 740 -6.55 8.23 21.89
C ASP A 740 -7.04 7.46 23.12
N LEU A 741 -7.45 8.23 24.14
CA LEU A 741 -8.02 7.76 25.40
C LEU A 741 -9.42 8.33 25.62
N SER A 742 -10.09 8.80 24.55
CA SER A 742 -11.36 9.51 24.65
C SER A 742 -12.54 8.61 25.03
N CYS A 743 -13.68 9.20 25.38
CA CYS A 743 -14.92 8.47 25.71
C CYS A 743 -14.69 7.36 26.76
N ASN A 744 -14.15 7.75 27.91
CA ASN A 744 -13.83 6.91 29.05
C ASN A 744 -14.18 7.65 30.36
N SER A 745 -13.86 7.07 31.52
CA SER A 745 -14.06 7.66 32.84
C SER A 745 -12.72 7.99 33.53
N LEU A 746 -11.69 8.37 32.75
CA LEU A 746 -10.38 8.77 33.27
C LEU A 746 -10.47 10.14 33.94
N SER A 747 -9.65 10.36 34.96
CA SER A 747 -9.80 11.48 35.89
C SER A 747 -8.45 12.00 36.43
N GLY A 748 -8.51 13.09 37.18
CA GLY A 748 -7.33 13.77 37.72
C GLY A 748 -6.70 14.73 36.70
N LYS A 749 -5.41 15.03 36.85
CA LYS A 749 -4.74 16.06 36.04
C LYS A 749 -4.13 15.48 34.76
N VAL A 750 -4.21 16.24 33.66
CA VAL A 750 -3.46 15.97 32.43
C VAL A 750 -1.96 16.02 32.73
N PRO A 751 -1.19 14.93 32.53
CA PRO A 751 0.20 14.92 32.99
C PRO A 751 1.16 15.79 32.16
N GLU A 752 1.99 16.56 32.85
CA GLU A 752 3.01 17.43 32.25
C GLU A 752 4.02 16.67 31.37
N PHE A 753 4.30 15.38 31.64
CA PHE A 753 5.23 14.59 30.84
C PHE A 753 4.79 14.39 29.38
N LEU A 754 3.49 14.57 29.07
CA LEU A 754 2.98 14.52 27.69
C LEU A 754 3.60 15.62 26.80
N THR A 755 4.12 16.70 27.40
CA THR A 755 4.89 17.75 26.69
C THR A 755 6.26 17.26 26.20
N LEU A 756 6.81 16.20 26.79
CA LEU A 756 8.14 15.65 26.49
C LEU A 756 8.12 14.62 25.35
N LEU A 757 6.93 14.19 24.92
CA LEU A 757 6.74 13.19 23.87
C LEU A 757 6.82 13.86 22.49
N SER A 758 8.03 14.18 22.05
CA SER A 758 8.30 14.92 20.81
C SER A 758 7.70 14.29 19.54
N SER A 759 7.51 12.97 19.54
CA SER A 759 6.91 12.20 18.44
C SER A 759 5.37 12.37 18.34
N LEU A 760 4.69 12.78 19.42
CA LEU A 760 3.23 12.71 19.57
C LEU A 760 2.51 13.70 18.65
N GLN A 761 2.01 13.21 17.53
CA GLN A 761 1.36 14.00 16.48
C GLN A 761 -0.08 14.36 16.84
N LYS A 762 -0.87 13.42 17.38
CA LYS A 762 -2.27 13.60 17.77
C LYS A 762 -2.52 13.05 19.18
N LEU A 763 -3.19 13.83 20.01
CA LEU A 763 -3.61 13.47 21.36
C LEU A 763 -5.11 13.73 21.52
N ASN A 764 -5.88 12.71 21.87
CA ASN A 764 -7.30 12.84 22.16
C ASN A 764 -7.63 12.31 23.56
N LEU A 765 -8.09 13.23 24.42
CA LEU A 765 -8.51 12.97 25.80
C LEU A 765 -9.98 13.36 26.02
N SER A 766 -10.73 13.63 24.94
CA SER A 766 -12.11 14.12 25.04
C SER A 766 -13.07 13.15 25.73
N PHE A 767 -14.15 13.68 26.29
CA PHE A 767 -15.19 12.91 27.00
C PHE A 767 -14.61 12.01 28.10
N ASN A 768 -13.97 12.66 29.08
CA ASN A 768 -13.42 12.11 30.32
C ASN A 768 -13.67 13.12 31.48
N ASP A 769 -13.25 12.78 32.70
CA ASP A 769 -13.35 13.59 33.93
C ASP A 769 -12.01 14.27 34.31
N PHE A 770 -11.17 14.65 33.34
CA PHE A 770 -9.90 15.35 33.62
C PHE A 770 -10.12 16.78 34.16
N GLU A 771 -9.25 17.22 35.08
CA GLU A 771 -9.37 18.49 35.80
C GLU A 771 -8.07 19.28 35.97
N GLY A 772 -8.20 20.61 36.08
CA GLY A 772 -7.09 21.54 36.32
C GLY A 772 -6.44 22.11 35.05
N PRO A 773 -5.26 22.75 35.17
CA PRO A 773 -4.59 23.39 34.05
C PRO A 773 -4.04 22.37 33.04
N ILE A 774 -4.23 22.65 31.74
CA ILE A 774 -3.51 21.96 30.68
C ILE A 774 -2.04 22.44 30.60
N PRO A 775 -1.09 21.59 30.22
CA PRO A 775 0.26 22.03 29.87
C PRO A 775 0.26 22.96 28.64
N SER A 776 1.25 23.84 28.50
CA SER A 776 1.35 24.82 27.39
C SER A 776 2.35 24.47 26.28
N ASN A 777 3.10 23.37 26.43
CA ASN A 777 4.28 23.05 25.62
C ASN A 777 4.13 21.69 24.90
N GLY A 778 5.06 21.38 23.99
CA GLY A 778 5.06 20.10 23.25
C GLY A 778 3.84 19.98 22.35
N VAL A 779 3.08 18.87 22.48
CA VAL A 779 1.84 18.67 21.69
C VAL A 779 0.79 19.76 21.96
N PHE A 780 0.76 20.33 23.18
CA PHE A 780 -0.13 21.43 23.57
C PHE A 780 0.30 22.81 23.05
N GLY A 781 1.38 22.89 22.27
CA GLY A 781 1.72 24.10 21.51
C GLY A 781 0.92 24.25 20.20
N ASN A 782 -0.03 23.36 19.91
CA ASN A 782 -0.83 23.38 18.68
C ASN A 782 -2.24 22.82 18.95
N ALA A 783 -3.25 23.69 18.91
CA ALA A 783 -4.63 23.33 19.25
C ALA A 783 -5.21 22.23 18.32
N SER A 784 -4.85 22.22 17.03
CA SER A 784 -5.30 21.20 16.07
C SER A 784 -4.75 19.79 16.33
N ARG A 785 -3.77 19.64 17.23
CA ARG A 785 -3.16 18.35 17.60
C ARG A 785 -3.71 17.77 18.92
N VAL A 786 -4.53 18.52 19.67
CA VAL A 786 -5.03 18.10 21.00
C VAL A 786 -6.54 18.27 21.11
N ILE A 787 -7.26 17.16 21.31
CA ILE A 787 -8.72 17.14 21.42
C ILE A 787 -9.13 16.91 22.88
N LEU A 788 -9.77 17.90 23.50
CA LEU A 788 -10.06 17.95 24.96
C LEU A 788 -11.55 18.10 25.31
N ALA A 789 -12.44 18.15 24.31
CA ALA A 789 -13.86 18.43 24.47
C ALA A 789 -14.53 17.55 25.55
N GLY A 790 -15.55 18.06 26.25
CA GLY A 790 -16.28 17.31 27.28
C GLY A 790 -15.60 17.21 28.66
N ASN A 791 -14.32 17.57 28.81
CA ASN A 791 -13.65 17.62 30.11
C ASN A 791 -13.94 18.95 30.83
N TYR A 792 -15.12 19.09 31.42
CA TYR A 792 -15.64 20.38 31.95
C TYR A 792 -14.85 21.00 33.11
N ARG A 793 -13.85 20.31 33.66
CA ARG A 793 -12.98 20.80 34.74
C ARG A 793 -11.58 21.21 34.28
N LEU A 794 -11.25 21.09 32.99
CA LEU A 794 -10.00 21.61 32.45
C LEU A 794 -10.06 23.12 32.28
N CYS A 795 -8.90 23.76 32.49
CA CYS A 795 -8.69 25.18 32.21
C CYS A 795 -7.38 25.39 31.45
N ALA A 796 -7.26 26.53 30.77
CA ALA A 796 -6.04 26.93 30.05
C ALA A 796 -5.45 28.22 30.64
N ASN A 797 -4.14 28.41 30.46
CA ASN A 797 -3.46 29.67 30.76
C ASN A 797 -3.31 30.57 29.52
N ASP A 798 -3.69 30.05 28.34
CA ASP A 798 -3.56 30.71 27.04
C ASP A 798 -4.95 30.71 26.34
N PRO A 799 -5.42 31.85 25.79
CA PRO A 799 -6.71 31.95 25.12
C PRO A 799 -6.80 31.21 23.76
N GLY A 800 -5.72 30.61 23.26
CA GLY A 800 -5.70 29.80 22.04
C GLY A 800 -6.46 28.47 22.11
N TYR A 801 -7.00 28.09 23.27
CA TYR A 801 -7.84 26.92 23.48
C TYR A 801 -9.26 27.30 23.91
N SER A 802 -10.26 26.55 23.43
CA SER A 802 -11.68 26.69 23.81
C SER A 802 -12.00 26.15 25.21
N LEU A 803 -11.22 26.56 26.21
CA LEU A 803 -11.32 26.19 27.63
C LEU A 803 -11.42 27.45 28.50
N PRO A 804 -12.03 27.39 29.69
CA PRO A 804 -12.01 28.51 30.62
C PRO A 804 -10.58 28.85 31.07
N LEU A 805 -10.32 30.12 31.37
CA LEU A 805 -9.04 30.54 31.94
C LEU A 805 -8.87 30.01 33.37
N CYS A 806 -7.68 29.54 33.72
CA CYS A 806 -7.38 29.08 35.07
C CYS A 806 -7.37 30.25 36.08
N PRO A 807 -7.92 30.07 37.29
CA PRO A 807 -7.91 31.12 38.32
C PRO A 807 -6.50 31.33 38.88
N GLU A 808 -6.05 32.59 38.94
CA GLU A 808 -4.73 32.95 39.47
C GLU A 808 -4.58 32.54 40.95
N SER A 809 -3.55 31.75 41.24
CA SER A 809 -3.25 31.28 42.59
C SER A 809 -2.43 32.32 43.37
N GLY A 810 -3.11 33.33 43.92
CA GLY A 810 -2.51 34.35 44.78
C GLY A 810 -1.76 33.77 45.99
N SER A 811 -0.56 34.31 46.27
CA SER A 811 0.35 33.81 47.32
C SER A 811 -0.19 34.01 48.75
N GLN A 812 0.34 33.21 49.69
CA GLN A 812 -0.04 33.27 51.10
C GLN A 812 0.32 34.62 51.75
N SER A 813 -0.58 35.10 52.62
CA SER A 813 -0.21 36.00 53.72
C SER A 813 -0.85 35.52 55.01
N LYS A 814 -0.11 35.61 56.13
CA LYS A 814 -0.57 35.20 57.46
C LYS A 814 -1.01 36.43 58.23
N HIS A 815 -2.27 36.54 58.63
CA HIS A 815 -2.60 37.26 59.87
C HIS A 815 -3.81 36.67 60.62
N LYS A 816 -3.86 36.94 61.92
CA LYS A 816 -4.50 36.07 62.92
C LYS A 816 -6.03 36.18 63.00
N SER A 817 -6.67 35.01 62.94
CA SER A 817 -7.75 34.53 63.82
C SER A 817 -8.27 35.48 64.92
N THR A 818 -9.51 35.97 64.77
CA THR A 818 -10.40 36.36 65.90
C THR A 818 -11.92 36.13 65.64
N ILE A 819 -12.31 35.31 64.64
CA ILE A 819 -13.74 35.14 64.26
C ILE A 819 -14.29 33.73 64.57
N LEU A 820 -13.40 32.74 64.79
CA LEU A 820 -13.75 31.32 64.91
C LEU A 820 -14.27 30.89 66.31
N LYS A 821 -15.05 31.72 67.01
CA LYS A 821 -15.62 31.39 68.34
C LYS A 821 -17.11 31.73 68.55
N ILE A 822 -17.77 32.39 67.59
CA ILE A 822 -19.21 32.76 67.72
C ILE A 822 -20.10 32.04 66.69
N VAL A 823 -19.57 31.68 65.52
CA VAL A 823 -20.36 31.11 64.41
C VAL A 823 -20.75 29.63 64.64
N ILE A 824 -19.89 28.86 65.31
CA ILE A 824 -20.02 27.39 65.40
C ILE A 824 -21.29 26.92 66.12
N PRO A 825 -21.70 27.47 67.29
CA PRO A 825 -22.91 27.01 67.99
C PRO A 825 -24.20 27.23 67.18
N ILE A 826 -24.27 28.36 66.46
CA ILE A 826 -25.44 28.75 65.67
C ILE A 826 -25.60 27.81 64.46
N ALA A 827 -24.49 27.53 63.75
CA ALA A 827 -24.51 26.62 62.61
C ALA A 827 -24.97 25.20 62.98
N VAL A 828 -24.50 24.65 64.12
CA VAL A 828 -24.88 23.29 64.55
C VAL A 828 -26.36 23.21 64.93
N SER A 829 -26.91 24.22 65.62
CA SER A 829 -28.35 24.28 65.92
C SER A 829 -29.20 24.30 64.65
N VAL A 830 -28.83 25.14 63.66
CA VAL A 830 -29.55 25.24 62.39
C VAL A 830 -29.47 23.94 61.59
N VAL A 831 -28.32 23.28 61.54
CA VAL A 831 -28.15 22.00 60.82
C VAL A 831 -28.96 20.87 61.46
N ILE A 832 -28.98 20.75 62.79
CA ILE A 832 -29.76 19.71 63.48
C ILE A 832 -31.27 19.95 63.27
N SER A 833 -31.75 21.19 63.41
CA SER A 833 -33.15 21.52 63.12
C SER A 833 -33.50 21.26 61.64
N LEU A 834 -32.61 21.56 60.69
CA LEU A 834 -32.82 21.23 59.27
C LEU A 834 -32.88 19.73 59.01
N LEU A 835 -32.03 18.91 59.65
CA LEU A 835 -32.05 17.46 59.51
C LEU A 835 -33.33 16.83 60.08
N CYS A 836 -33.79 17.30 61.24
CA CYS A 836 -35.09 16.88 61.78
C CYS A 836 -36.27 17.33 60.89
N LEU A 837 -36.21 18.55 60.32
CA LEU A 837 -37.23 19.01 59.38
C LEU A 837 -37.23 18.18 58.09
N MET A 838 -36.05 17.85 57.56
CA MET A 838 -35.89 17.00 56.37
C MET A 838 -36.48 15.61 56.58
N ALA A 839 -36.24 14.97 57.73
CA ALA A 839 -36.83 13.67 58.06
C ALA A 839 -38.38 13.70 58.01
N VAL A 840 -39.00 14.72 58.60
CA VAL A 840 -40.47 14.88 58.62
C VAL A 840 -41.04 15.32 57.25
N LEU A 841 -40.27 16.07 56.45
CA LEU A 841 -40.67 16.50 55.11
C LEU A 841 -40.59 15.36 54.07
N ILE A 842 -39.65 14.42 54.23
CA ILE A 842 -39.48 13.25 53.36
C ILE A 842 -40.72 12.34 53.36
N GLU A 843 -41.43 12.20 54.49
CA GLU A 843 -42.68 11.42 54.55
C GLU A 843 -43.90 12.12 53.93
N ARG A 844 -43.91 13.45 53.76
CA ARG A 844 -45.15 14.22 53.53
C ARG A 844 -45.25 15.07 52.26
N ARG A 845 -44.26 15.06 51.35
CA ARG A 845 -44.33 15.85 50.09
C ARG A 845 -44.00 15.07 48.80
N LYS A 846 -44.78 14.04 48.51
CA LYS A 846 -44.88 13.44 47.16
C LYS A 846 -45.93 14.17 46.28
N GLN A 847 -45.72 15.45 45.94
CA GLN A 847 -46.38 16.11 44.78
C GLN A 847 -45.69 17.43 44.36
N LYS A 848 -45.93 17.83 43.10
CA LYS A 848 -45.39 19.00 42.34
C LYS A 848 -46.26 20.27 42.55
N PRO A 849 -46.01 21.45 41.92
CA PRO A 849 -45.01 21.87 40.89
C PRO A 849 -44.14 23.07 41.37
N CYS A 850 -43.33 23.83 40.59
CA CYS A 850 -43.04 24.02 39.15
C CYS A 850 -41.58 24.59 39.01
N LEU A 851 -40.97 25.06 37.92
CA LEU A 851 -41.30 25.15 36.48
C LEU A 851 -40.00 24.91 35.65
N GLN A 852 -39.81 23.65 35.28
CA GLN A 852 -38.75 23.02 34.46
C GLN A 852 -38.13 23.83 33.28
N GLN A 853 -36.79 23.82 33.17
CA GLN A 853 -36.14 23.57 31.87
C GLN A 853 -36.01 22.05 31.71
N SER A 854 -36.48 21.49 30.60
CA SER A 854 -36.76 20.05 30.52
C SER A 854 -35.51 19.19 30.25
N SER A 855 -35.00 18.55 31.31
CA SER A 855 -34.65 17.13 31.16
C SER A 855 -35.92 16.41 30.71
N VAL A 856 -35.91 15.83 29.51
CA VAL A 856 -36.99 14.92 29.11
C VAL A 856 -36.73 13.64 29.87
N ASN A 857 -37.43 13.49 30.99
CA ASN A 857 -37.40 12.28 31.79
C ASN A 857 -38.22 11.20 31.06
N MET A 858 -37.68 10.74 29.92
CA MET A 858 -38.28 9.74 29.06
C MET A 858 -38.63 8.52 29.91
N ARG A 859 -39.92 8.15 29.93
CA ARG A 859 -40.37 7.01 30.73
C ARG A 859 -39.73 5.76 30.15
N LYS A 860 -38.83 5.15 30.92
CA LYS A 860 -38.22 3.86 30.58
C LYS A 860 -39.34 2.86 30.35
N ILE A 861 -39.34 2.26 29.17
CA ILE A 861 -40.26 1.21 28.73
C ILE A 861 -39.46 -0.07 28.46
N SER A 862 -40.16 -1.20 28.56
CA SER A 862 -39.63 -2.53 28.32
C SER A 862 -40.09 -3.12 27.00
N TYR A 863 -39.46 -4.23 26.59
CA TYR A 863 -39.98 -5.11 25.55
C TYR A 863 -41.47 -5.45 25.77
N GLU A 864 -41.88 -5.75 27.00
CA GLU A 864 -43.26 -6.17 27.31
C GLU A 864 -44.27 -5.03 27.12
N ASP A 865 -43.87 -3.78 27.41
CA ASP A 865 -44.68 -2.59 27.13
C ASP A 865 -44.84 -2.38 25.62
N ILE A 866 -43.76 -2.55 24.85
CA ILE A 866 -43.80 -2.46 23.37
C ILE A 866 -44.65 -3.57 22.77
N ALA A 867 -44.44 -4.83 23.18
CA ALA A 867 -45.16 -5.98 22.66
C ALA A 867 -46.67 -5.90 22.96
N LYS A 868 -47.07 -5.31 24.10
CA LYS A 868 -48.49 -4.98 24.38
C LYS A 868 -48.99 -3.82 23.51
N ALA A 869 -48.19 -2.77 23.36
CA ALA A 869 -48.56 -1.59 22.58
C ALA A 869 -48.72 -1.88 21.07
N THR A 870 -48.07 -2.90 20.53
CA THR A 870 -48.13 -3.33 19.12
C THR A 870 -49.00 -4.56 18.85
N ASP A 871 -49.71 -5.08 19.87
CA ASP A 871 -50.47 -6.34 19.84
C ASP A 871 -49.62 -7.52 19.32
N GLY A 872 -48.55 -7.85 20.05
CA GLY A 872 -47.62 -8.92 19.69
C GLY A 872 -46.82 -8.67 18.41
N PHE A 873 -46.62 -7.41 18.03
CA PHE A 873 -46.08 -6.99 16.73
C PHE A 873 -46.94 -7.44 15.54
N SER A 874 -48.28 -7.46 15.72
CA SER A 874 -49.23 -7.88 14.69
C SER A 874 -49.01 -7.17 13.34
N PRO A 875 -49.07 -7.90 12.20
CA PRO A 875 -49.06 -7.29 10.87
C PRO A 875 -50.16 -6.27 10.63
N THR A 876 -51.29 -6.31 11.37
CA THR A 876 -52.35 -5.29 11.27
C THR A 876 -51.91 -3.92 11.79
N ASN A 877 -50.86 -3.87 12.60
CA ASN A 877 -50.28 -2.67 13.17
C ASN A 877 -49.00 -2.22 12.44
N LEU A 878 -48.55 -2.94 11.41
CA LEU A 878 -47.34 -2.60 10.64
C LEU A 878 -47.62 -1.40 9.72
N VAL A 879 -46.88 -0.31 9.93
CA VAL A 879 -46.95 0.93 9.13
C VAL A 879 -45.98 0.88 7.96
N GLY A 880 -44.83 0.21 8.12
CA GLY A 880 -43.86 0.04 7.04
C GLY A 880 -42.60 -0.72 7.45
N LEU A 881 -41.85 -1.18 6.45
CA LEU A 881 -40.55 -1.83 6.62
C LEU A 881 -39.45 -0.92 6.08
N GLY A 882 -38.48 -0.59 6.94
CA GLY A 882 -37.30 0.20 6.59
C GLY A 882 -36.07 -0.68 6.35
N SER A 883 -34.98 -0.04 5.93
CA SER A 883 -33.67 -0.70 5.76
C SER A 883 -33.20 -1.39 7.05
N PHE A 884 -33.31 -0.71 8.19
CA PHE A 884 -32.77 -1.14 9.49
C PHE A 884 -33.81 -1.63 10.50
N GLY A 885 -35.07 -1.86 10.11
CA GLY A 885 -36.13 -2.20 11.06
C GLY A 885 -37.55 -2.14 10.51
N ALA A 886 -38.54 -2.22 11.41
CA ALA A 886 -39.96 -2.15 11.12
C ALA A 886 -40.63 -1.04 11.95
N VAL A 887 -41.62 -0.35 11.39
CA VAL A 887 -42.39 0.69 12.08
C VAL A 887 -43.80 0.18 12.33
N TYR A 888 -44.23 0.18 13.60
CA TYR A 888 -45.57 -0.20 14.02
C TYR A 888 -46.34 1.01 14.53
N ASN A 889 -47.65 1.05 14.28
CA ASN A 889 -48.58 1.88 15.02
C ASN A 889 -48.86 1.18 16.36
N GLY A 890 -48.86 1.92 17.46
CA GLY A 890 -49.13 1.34 18.77
C GLY A 890 -49.66 2.33 19.79
N MET A 891 -50.14 1.80 20.91
CA MET A 891 -50.72 2.58 22.00
C MET A 891 -49.98 2.30 23.30
N LEU A 892 -49.10 3.22 23.70
CA LEU A 892 -48.34 3.09 24.96
C LEU A 892 -49.26 3.35 26.18
N PRO A 893 -49.13 2.61 27.29
CA PRO A 893 -50.04 2.71 28.45
C PRO A 893 -50.11 4.07 29.18
N PHE A 894 -49.40 5.08 28.69
CA PHE A 894 -49.29 6.42 29.27
C PHE A 894 -49.40 7.57 28.25
N GLU A 895 -49.59 7.26 26.97
CA GLU A 895 -49.87 8.25 25.94
C GLU A 895 -51.36 8.15 25.53
N THR A 896 -52.03 9.29 25.32
CA THR A 896 -53.45 9.31 24.90
C THR A 896 -53.63 9.20 23.38
N ASN A 897 -52.54 9.33 22.62
CA ASN A 897 -52.52 9.35 21.17
C ASN A 897 -51.71 8.14 20.67
N PRO A 898 -51.98 7.63 19.44
CA PRO A 898 -51.14 6.61 18.81
C PRO A 898 -49.69 7.08 18.64
N VAL A 899 -48.76 6.12 18.68
CA VAL A 899 -47.32 6.34 18.51
C VAL A 899 -46.76 5.48 17.38
N ALA A 900 -45.74 5.99 16.70
CA ALA A 900 -44.98 5.23 15.72
C ALA A 900 -43.75 4.58 16.41
N ILE A 901 -43.74 3.25 16.49
CA ILE A 901 -42.73 2.45 17.17
C ILE A 901 -41.80 1.86 16.11
N LYS A 902 -40.63 2.49 15.93
CA LYS A 902 -39.55 2.03 15.03
C LYS A 902 -38.71 0.98 15.77
N VAL A 903 -38.97 -0.30 15.53
CA VAL A 903 -38.22 -1.43 16.08
C VAL A 903 -37.00 -1.69 15.21
N SER A 904 -35.80 -1.69 15.81
CA SER A 904 -34.54 -1.94 15.09
C SER A 904 -34.30 -3.43 14.91
N ASP A 905 -34.05 -3.84 13.67
CA ASP A 905 -33.62 -5.20 13.33
C ASP A 905 -32.11 -5.30 13.52
N LEU A 906 -31.68 -5.60 14.74
CA LEU A 906 -30.27 -5.58 15.15
C LEU A 906 -29.42 -6.66 14.47
N ASN A 907 -30.03 -7.62 13.77
CA ASN A 907 -29.33 -8.61 12.96
C ASN A 907 -28.83 -8.03 11.62
N LYS A 908 -29.31 -6.85 11.21
CA LYS A 908 -28.86 -6.17 10.00
C LYS A 908 -27.63 -5.32 10.27
N TYR A 909 -26.60 -5.53 9.47
CA TYR A 909 -25.38 -4.72 9.47
C TYR A 909 -25.71 -3.22 9.41
N GLY A 910 -25.09 -2.43 10.31
CA GLY A 910 -25.33 -1.00 10.45
C GLY A 910 -26.58 -0.60 11.26
N ALA A 911 -27.52 -1.50 11.56
CA ALA A 911 -28.72 -1.15 12.33
C ALA A 911 -28.44 -0.64 13.77
N PRO A 912 -27.48 -1.22 14.55
CA PRO A 912 -27.10 -0.66 15.85
C PRO A 912 -26.47 0.73 15.74
N THR A 913 -25.65 0.97 14.71
CA THR A 913 -25.02 2.26 14.42
C THR A 913 -26.06 3.30 14.02
N SER A 914 -27.05 2.90 13.23
CA SER A 914 -28.20 3.73 12.82
C SER A 914 -29.05 4.15 14.03
N PHE A 915 -29.42 3.19 14.90
CA PHE A 915 -30.12 3.47 16.16
C PHE A 915 -29.34 4.44 17.06
N ASN A 916 -28.03 4.25 17.21
CA ASN A 916 -27.18 5.12 18.02
C ASN A 916 -27.06 6.55 17.42
N ALA A 917 -26.89 6.68 16.10
CA ALA A 917 -26.82 7.97 15.42
C ALA A 917 -28.15 8.73 15.52
N GLU A 918 -29.27 8.03 15.35
CA GLU A 918 -30.61 8.57 15.52
C GLU A 918 -30.87 9.00 16.97
N CYS A 919 -30.43 8.21 17.96
CA CYS A 919 -30.49 8.58 19.38
C CYS A 919 -29.71 9.86 19.70
N GLU A 920 -28.45 9.97 19.29
CA GLU A 920 -27.65 11.16 19.59
C GLU A 920 -28.12 12.39 18.80
N ALA A 921 -28.63 12.24 17.58
CA ALA A 921 -29.29 13.35 16.86
C ALA A 921 -30.52 13.86 17.65
N LEU A 922 -31.47 12.96 17.95
CA LEU A 922 -32.72 13.27 18.65
C LEU A 922 -32.53 13.75 20.11
N ARG A 923 -31.36 13.48 20.71
CA ARG A 923 -30.99 13.95 22.05
C ARG A 923 -30.79 15.46 22.12
N TYR A 924 -30.31 16.10 21.05
CA TYR A 924 -29.98 17.53 21.04
C TYR A 924 -30.89 18.39 20.15
N ILE A 925 -31.46 17.83 19.07
CA ILE A 925 -32.31 18.59 18.14
C ILE A 925 -33.75 18.75 18.67
N ARG A 926 -34.29 19.96 18.62
CA ARG A 926 -35.71 20.26 18.90
C ARG A 926 -36.18 21.43 18.05
N HIS A 927 -36.98 21.14 17.03
CA HIS A 927 -37.58 22.14 16.15
C HIS A 927 -39.02 21.73 15.77
N ARG A 928 -39.86 22.70 15.37
CA ARG A 928 -41.29 22.48 15.13
C ARG A 928 -41.58 21.55 13.95
N ASN A 929 -40.68 21.49 12.97
CA ASN A 929 -40.76 20.68 11.75
C ASN A 929 -39.85 19.43 11.81
N LEU A 930 -39.56 18.90 13.01
CA LEU A 930 -38.79 17.67 13.22
C LEU A 930 -39.62 16.66 14.02
N VAL A 931 -39.61 15.39 13.62
CA VAL A 931 -40.41 14.36 14.29
C VAL A 931 -39.95 14.20 15.75
N LYS A 932 -40.89 14.37 16.66
CA LYS A 932 -40.67 14.32 18.11
C LYS A 932 -40.55 12.87 18.60
N ILE A 933 -39.40 12.54 19.21
CA ILE A 933 -39.26 11.35 20.05
C ILE A 933 -40.04 11.52 21.37
N ILE A 934 -40.76 10.47 21.76
CA ILE A 934 -41.54 10.37 23.01
C ILE A 934 -40.74 9.61 24.06
N THR A 935 -40.22 8.43 23.69
CA THR A 935 -39.33 7.60 24.53
C THR A 935 -38.57 6.60 23.67
N LEU A 936 -37.70 5.80 24.30
CA LEU A 936 -37.01 4.66 23.68
C LEU A 936 -37.08 3.42 24.57
N CYS A 937 -37.06 2.25 23.91
CA CYS A 937 -36.83 0.95 24.54
C CYS A 937 -35.41 0.49 24.20
N SER A 938 -34.70 -0.01 25.20
CA SER A 938 -33.40 -0.66 25.05
C SER A 938 -33.27 -1.68 26.20
N THR A 939 -33.95 -2.82 26.04
CA THR A 939 -33.97 -3.93 27.00
C THR A 939 -33.56 -5.23 26.33
N ILE A 940 -33.80 -6.37 26.96
CA ILE A 940 -33.78 -7.67 26.29
C ILE A 940 -35.19 -8.12 25.89
N ASP A 941 -35.28 -9.04 24.94
CA ASP A 941 -36.48 -9.80 24.59
C ASP A 941 -36.66 -11.05 25.51
N PRO A 942 -37.75 -11.83 25.38
CA PRO A 942 -37.99 -13.02 26.20
C PRO A 942 -37.02 -14.18 25.94
N ASN A 943 -36.25 -14.13 24.85
CA ASN A 943 -35.24 -15.13 24.49
C ASN A 943 -33.84 -14.74 24.98
N GLY A 944 -33.65 -13.51 25.47
CA GLY A 944 -32.40 -12.98 26.00
C GLY A 944 -31.58 -12.13 25.02
N TYR A 945 -32.12 -11.80 23.83
CA TYR A 945 -31.45 -10.95 22.85
C TYR A 945 -31.69 -9.46 23.13
N ASP A 946 -30.74 -8.60 22.74
CA ASP A 946 -30.88 -7.13 22.78
C ASP A 946 -32.12 -6.71 21.95
N PHE A 947 -33.00 -5.89 22.52
CA PHE A 947 -34.19 -5.34 21.86
C PHE A 947 -34.19 -3.81 21.96
N LYS A 948 -34.22 -3.15 20.79
CA LYS A 948 -34.13 -1.69 20.66
C LYS A 948 -35.26 -1.15 19.80
N ALA A 949 -35.94 -0.11 20.29
CA ALA A 949 -37.00 0.56 19.57
C ALA A 949 -37.10 2.05 19.95
N LEU A 950 -37.44 2.90 18.98
CA LEU A 950 -37.70 4.32 19.19
C LEU A 950 -39.21 4.59 19.06
N CYS A 951 -39.78 5.31 20.02
CA CYS A 951 -41.20 5.68 20.01
C CYS A 951 -41.34 7.15 19.64
N PHE A 952 -41.95 7.42 18.49
CA PHE A 952 -42.21 8.75 17.94
C PHE A 952 -43.70 9.09 18.01
N GLN A 953 -44.02 10.39 17.89
CA GLN A 953 -45.38 10.82 17.59
C GLN A 953 -45.84 10.21 16.24
N TYR A 954 -47.04 9.59 16.22
CA TYR A 954 -47.62 9.07 14.99
C TYR A 954 -48.07 10.21 14.07
N MET A 955 -47.80 10.08 12.77
CA MET A 955 -48.08 11.09 11.75
C MET A 955 -49.16 10.58 10.79
N PRO A 956 -50.45 10.94 11.01
CA PRO A 956 -51.59 10.23 10.42
C PRO A 956 -51.80 10.44 8.92
N ASN A 957 -51.25 11.50 8.32
CA ASN A 957 -51.34 11.70 6.86
C ASN A 957 -50.25 10.92 6.09
N GLY A 958 -49.31 10.26 6.78
CA GLY A 958 -48.26 9.43 6.19
C GLY A 958 -47.04 10.22 5.73
N SER A 959 -46.22 9.62 4.86
CA SER A 959 -45.09 10.31 4.24
C SER A 959 -45.50 11.13 3.01
N LEU A 960 -44.71 12.15 2.67
CA LEU A 960 -44.90 12.98 1.47
C LEU A 960 -44.88 12.14 0.18
N GLU A 961 -44.12 11.06 0.15
CA GLU A 961 -44.10 10.08 -0.95
C GLU A 961 -45.50 9.58 -1.31
N MET A 962 -46.35 9.27 -0.31
CA MET A 962 -47.72 8.79 -0.53
C MET A 962 -48.68 9.84 -1.10
N TRP A 963 -48.26 11.10 -1.18
CA TRP A 963 -49.05 12.22 -1.73
C TRP A 963 -48.56 12.67 -3.10
N LEU A 964 -47.27 12.45 -3.40
CA LEU A 964 -46.70 12.67 -4.73
C LEU A 964 -46.94 11.47 -5.66
N HIS A 965 -46.88 10.24 -5.13
CA HIS A 965 -46.97 8.99 -5.90
C HIS A 965 -48.08 8.06 -5.37
N PRO A 966 -49.36 8.48 -5.40
CA PRO A 966 -50.45 7.73 -4.75
C PRO A 966 -50.77 6.37 -5.39
N GLU A 967 -50.42 6.15 -6.67
CA GLU A 967 -50.73 4.90 -7.39
C GLU A 967 -49.90 3.70 -6.88
N ASP A 968 -48.68 3.94 -6.41
CA ASP A 968 -47.76 2.89 -5.91
C ASP A 968 -48.21 2.26 -4.58
N HIS A 969 -49.09 2.93 -3.82
CA HIS A 969 -49.36 2.62 -2.41
C HIS A 969 -50.76 2.03 -2.13
N GLY A 970 -51.55 1.70 -3.15
CA GLY A 970 -52.79 0.91 -3.03
C GLY A 970 -53.97 1.55 -2.26
N HIS A 971 -53.77 2.71 -1.62
CA HIS A 971 -54.83 3.45 -0.95
C HIS A 971 -55.67 4.24 -1.97
N GLY A 972 -56.99 4.23 -1.79
CA GLY A 972 -57.92 4.95 -2.67
C GLY A 972 -57.59 6.45 -2.77
N LYS A 973 -57.72 7.02 -3.97
CA LYS A 973 -57.25 8.37 -4.36
C LYS A 973 -57.33 9.41 -3.24
N LYS A 974 -56.18 9.68 -2.60
CA LYS A 974 -55.95 10.94 -1.88
C LYS A 974 -56.13 12.12 -2.86
N ARG A 975 -56.57 13.27 -2.34
CA ARG A 975 -56.57 14.52 -3.12
C ARG A 975 -55.13 14.92 -3.47
N PHE A 976 -54.95 15.58 -4.60
CA PHE A 976 -53.66 16.16 -4.98
C PHE A 976 -53.27 17.31 -4.03
N LEU A 977 -51.97 17.54 -3.89
CA LEU A 977 -51.40 18.70 -3.19
C LEU A 977 -51.49 19.94 -4.09
N THR A 978 -52.08 21.03 -3.60
CA THR A 978 -52.15 22.31 -4.31
C THR A 978 -50.81 23.05 -4.32
N LEU A 979 -50.69 24.13 -5.11
CA LEU A 979 -49.49 24.96 -5.13
C LEU A 979 -49.16 25.55 -3.75
N GLY A 980 -50.16 26.10 -3.05
CA GLY A 980 -49.98 26.67 -1.71
C GLY A 980 -49.54 25.66 -0.64
N GLU A 981 -49.99 24.41 -0.76
CA GLU A 981 -49.54 23.31 0.10
C GLU A 981 -48.08 22.93 -0.22
N ARG A 982 -47.72 22.78 -1.50
CA ARG A 982 -46.34 22.44 -1.90
C ARG A 982 -45.34 23.52 -1.52
N ILE A 983 -45.70 24.80 -1.64
CA ILE A 983 -44.91 25.93 -1.12
C ILE A 983 -44.72 25.83 0.41
N SER A 984 -45.79 25.46 1.13
CA SER A 984 -45.74 25.32 2.59
C SER A 984 -44.84 24.15 3.04
N LEU A 985 -45.02 22.98 2.42
CA LEU A 985 -44.21 21.78 2.65
C LEU A 985 -42.72 22.04 2.35
N ALA A 986 -42.42 22.70 1.22
CA ALA A 986 -41.05 23.08 0.86
C ALA A 986 -40.40 23.99 1.92
N LEU A 987 -41.14 24.98 2.43
CA LEU A 987 -40.67 25.91 3.46
C LEU A 987 -40.49 25.23 4.84
N ASP A 988 -41.41 24.36 5.24
CA ASP A 988 -41.33 23.61 6.50
C ASP A 988 -40.08 22.72 6.56
N ILE A 989 -39.78 22.00 5.47
CA ILE A 989 -38.56 21.20 5.32
C ILE A 989 -37.32 22.11 5.29
N ALA A 990 -37.40 23.29 4.65
CA ALA A 990 -36.31 24.25 4.63
C ALA A 990 -36.00 24.83 6.02
N TYR A 991 -37.02 25.10 6.86
CA TYR A 991 -36.81 25.49 8.26
C TYR A 991 -36.23 24.37 9.12
N ALA A 992 -36.65 23.11 8.89
CA ALA A 992 -36.03 21.96 9.54
C ALA A 992 -34.53 21.87 9.24
N LEU A 993 -34.15 21.96 7.97
CA LEU A 993 -32.75 21.88 7.53
C LEU A 993 -31.93 23.12 7.92
N ASP A 994 -32.50 24.32 7.85
CA ASP A 994 -31.83 25.54 8.33
C ASP A 994 -31.54 25.48 9.84
N TYR A 995 -32.50 24.99 10.64
CA TYR A 995 -32.28 24.73 12.06
C TYR A 995 -31.10 23.76 12.28
N LEU A 996 -31.11 22.62 11.58
CA LEU A 996 -30.06 21.60 11.69
C LEU A 996 -28.68 22.10 11.25
N HIS A 997 -28.60 22.88 10.16
CA HIS A 997 -27.34 23.33 9.58
C HIS A 997 -26.76 24.58 10.25
N ASN A 998 -27.59 25.54 10.67
CA ASN A 998 -27.16 26.88 11.04
C ASN A 998 -27.54 27.31 12.46
N GLN A 999 -28.49 26.61 13.12
CA GLN A 999 -29.01 27.00 14.45
C GLN A 999 -28.62 26.00 15.56
N CYS A 1000 -28.20 24.77 15.21
CA CYS A 1000 -27.59 23.83 16.16
C CYS A 1000 -26.16 24.25 16.56
N VAL A 1001 -25.78 23.97 17.81
CA VAL A 1001 -24.43 24.27 18.37
C VAL A 1001 -23.30 23.56 17.61
N SER A 1002 -23.61 22.42 16.99
CA SER A 1002 -22.79 21.73 15.99
C SER A 1002 -23.71 21.38 14.83
N PRO A 1003 -23.41 21.78 13.57
CA PRO A 1003 -24.28 21.50 12.43
C PRO A 1003 -24.56 20.00 12.25
N VAL A 1004 -25.84 19.65 12.14
CA VAL A 1004 -26.32 18.28 11.95
C VAL A 1004 -26.63 18.08 10.46
N ILE A 1005 -25.90 17.17 9.82
CA ILE A 1005 -26.13 16.75 8.44
C ILE A 1005 -27.02 15.51 8.47
N HIS A 1006 -28.16 15.53 7.79
CA HIS A 1006 -29.15 14.45 7.79
C HIS A 1006 -28.77 13.26 6.88
N CYS A 1007 -28.05 13.53 5.80
CA CYS A 1007 -27.47 12.56 4.85
C CYS A 1007 -28.43 11.73 3.97
N ASP A 1008 -29.75 11.81 4.18
CA ASP A 1008 -30.77 11.03 3.44
C ASP A 1008 -32.13 11.77 3.37
N ILE A 1009 -32.14 12.99 2.82
CA ILE A 1009 -33.36 13.77 2.58
C ILE A 1009 -34.07 13.27 1.31
N LYS A 1010 -35.33 12.85 1.45
CA LYS A 1010 -36.21 12.30 0.40
C LYS A 1010 -37.69 12.33 0.85
N PRO A 1011 -38.68 12.21 -0.05
CA PRO A 1011 -40.11 12.28 0.33
C PRO A 1011 -40.57 11.22 1.35
N SER A 1012 -39.96 10.03 1.38
CA SER A 1012 -40.28 8.99 2.38
C SER A 1012 -39.95 9.39 3.81
N ASN A 1013 -38.91 10.22 3.98
CA ASN A 1013 -38.40 10.68 5.28
C ASN A 1013 -39.06 11.99 5.75
N VAL A 1014 -40.02 12.52 4.98
CA VAL A 1014 -40.85 13.67 5.38
C VAL A 1014 -42.25 13.16 5.71
N LEU A 1015 -42.69 13.33 6.95
CA LEU A 1015 -44.00 12.89 7.46
C LEU A 1015 -44.93 14.08 7.68
N LEU A 1016 -46.24 13.86 7.54
CA LEU A 1016 -47.28 14.90 7.63
C LEU A 1016 -48.24 14.66 8.81
N ASP A 1017 -48.50 15.71 9.59
CA ASP A 1017 -49.53 15.71 10.64
C ASP A 1017 -50.95 15.91 10.07
N LEU A 1018 -51.97 16.08 10.92
CA LEU A 1018 -53.37 16.27 10.48
C LEU A 1018 -53.54 17.58 9.70
N GLU A 1019 -52.78 18.60 10.08
CA GLU A 1019 -52.77 19.96 9.56
C GLU A 1019 -51.94 20.12 8.26
N MET A 1020 -51.35 19.03 7.75
CA MET A 1020 -50.46 18.97 6.57
C MET A 1020 -49.13 19.73 6.73
N ILE A 1021 -48.67 19.93 7.96
CA ILE A 1021 -47.34 20.49 8.26
C ILE A 1021 -46.29 19.40 8.04
N ALA A 1022 -45.15 19.75 7.43
CA ALA A 1022 -44.07 18.79 7.20
C ALA A 1022 -43.13 18.63 8.40
N TYR A 1023 -42.79 17.37 8.69
CA TYR A 1023 -41.84 16.95 9.72
C TYR A 1023 -40.75 16.06 9.11
N VAL A 1024 -39.48 16.47 9.25
CA VAL A 1024 -38.32 15.67 8.80
C VAL A 1024 -37.99 14.58 9.84
N SER A 1025 -37.64 13.38 9.35
CA SER A 1025 -37.55 12.12 10.11
C SER A 1025 -36.46 11.16 9.61
N ASP A 1026 -36.20 10.08 10.35
CA ASP A 1026 -35.15 9.07 10.12
C ASP A 1026 -33.72 9.62 10.17
N PHE A 1027 -33.27 9.94 11.39
CA PHE A 1027 -31.91 10.43 11.64
C PHE A 1027 -30.84 9.31 11.69
N GLY A 1028 -31.14 8.09 11.22
CA GLY A 1028 -30.24 6.95 11.25
C GLY A 1028 -28.90 7.14 10.52
N LEU A 1029 -28.86 8.04 9.52
CA LEU A 1029 -27.64 8.39 8.78
C LEU A 1029 -27.05 9.75 9.18
N ALA A 1030 -27.57 10.41 10.22
CA ALA A 1030 -27.16 11.76 10.62
C ALA A 1030 -25.70 11.84 11.13
N ARG A 1031 -25.05 12.99 10.93
CA ARG A 1031 -23.65 13.27 11.32
C ARG A 1031 -23.51 14.70 11.85
N PHE A 1032 -22.58 14.92 12.79
CA PHE A 1032 -22.30 16.25 13.36
C PHE A 1032 -21.01 16.85 12.78
N MET A 1033 -21.02 18.15 12.41
CA MET A 1033 -19.83 18.87 11.96
C MET A 1033 -19.11 19.56 13.12
N CYS A 1034 -18.11 18.90 13.71
CA CYS A 1034 -17.20 19.54 14.66
C CYS A 1034 -16.40 20.67 13.98
N ALA A 1035 -16.74 21.92 14.28
CA ALA A 1035 -16.12 23.10 13.71
C ALA A 1035 -14.72 23.37 14.30
N ASN A 1036 -13.70 22.64 13.84
CA ASN A 1036 -12.30 23.09 13.64
C ASN A 1036 -11.39 21.97 13.06
N SER A 1037 -11.92 21.13 12.17
CA SER A 1037 -11.14 20.04 11.54
C SER A 1037 -10.15 20.54 10.47
N THR A 1038 -8.99 21.08 10.88
CA THR A 1038 -7.81 21.20 10.00
C THR A 1038 -7.12 19.84 9.82
N ALA A 1039 -7.91 18.81 9.48
CA ALA A 1039 -7.47 17.44 9.37
C ALA A 1039 -6.95 17.13 7.97
N ALA A 1040 -5.73 16.59 7.88
CA ALA A 1040 -5.34 15.85 6.68
C ALA A 1040 -6.23 14.60 6.54
N PRO A 1041 -6.56 14.15 5.32
CA PRO A 1041 -7.57 13.10 5.11
C PRO A 1041 -7.05 11.71 5.52
N GLY A 1042 -7.29 11.34 6.78
CA GLY A 1042 -7.00 10.01 7.35
C GLY A 1042 -8.24 9.17 7.63
N ASN A 1043 -9.22 9.72 8.36
CA ASN A 1043 -10.39 8.97 8.83
C ASN A 1043 -11.60 9.16 7.89
N SER A 1044 -11.52 8.62 6.68
CA SER A 1044 -12.71 8.37 5.87
C SER A 1044 -13.31 7.01 6.21
N THR A 1045 -14.43 6.99 6.95
CA THR A 1045 -15.41 5.92 6.75
C THR A 1045 -15.77 5.89 5.27
N SER A 1046 -15.79 4.71 4.64
CA SER A 1046 -15.90 4.64 3.18
C SER A 1046 -17.28 5.15 2.76
N LEU A 1047 -17.32 6.00 1.73
CA LEU A 1047 -18.59 6.52 1.22
C LEU A 1047 -19.44 5.45 0.52
N ALA A 1048 -18.88 4.26 0.26
CA ALA A 1048 -19.61 3.11 -0.26
C ALA A 1048 -20.43 2.38 0.83
N ASP A 1049 -20.10 2.56 2.12
CA ASP A 1049 -20.69 1.77 3.22
C ASP A 1049 -22.07 2.30 3.66
N LEU A 1050 -22.46 3.49 3.18
CA LEU A 1050 -23.80 4.05 3.40
C LEU A 1050 -24.69 3.79 2.17
N LYS A 1051 -25.70 2.92 2.33
CA LYS A 1051 -26.86 2.85 1.44
C LYS A 1051 -27.71 4.14 1.54
N ARG A 1052 -27.25 5.21 0.89
CA ARG A 1052 -28.02 6.44 0.64
C ARG A 1052 -29.06 6.19 -0.47
N SER A 1053 -30.13 6.98 -0.47
CA SER A 1053 -31.21 6.82 -1.44
C SER A 1053 -30.80 7.28 -2.85
N ILE A 1054 -30.84 6.34 -3.81
CA ILE A 1054 -30.49 6.55 -5.23
C ILE A 1054 -31.32 7.70 -5.81
N GLY A 1055 -30.70 8.56 -6.64
CA GLY A 1055 -31.30 9.77 -7.20
C GLY A 1055 -31.09 11.04 -6.35
N TYR A 1056 -31.05 10.92 -5.02
CA TYR A 1056 -30.89 12.05 -4.10
C TYR A 1056 -29.44 12.27 -3.63
N ILE A 1057 -28.52 11.40 -4.04
CA ILE A 1057 -27.10 11.43 -3.65
C ILE A 1057 -26.40 12.60 -4.37
N ALA A 1058 -25.76 13.49 -3.61
CA ALA A 1058 -24.98 14.60 -4.16
C ALA A 1058 -23.78 14.08 -4.99
N PRO A 1059 -23.51 14.58 -6.22
CA PRO A 1059 -22.53 13.99 -7.13
C PRO A 1059 -21.11 13.87 -6.57
N GLU A 1060 -20.70 14.82 -5.71
CA GLU A 1060 -19.40 14.78 -5.04
C GLU A 1060 -19.22 13.55 -4.14
N TYR A 1061 -20.32 12.99 -3.59
CA TYR A 1061 -20.28 11.78 -2.77
C TYR A 1061 -19.93 10.54 -3.61
N GLY A 1062 -20.42 10.47 -4.86
CA GLY A 1062 -20.00 9.44 -5.82
C GLY A 1062 -18.52 9.54 -6.24
N MET A 1063 -17.90 10.71 -6.03
CA MET A 1063 -16.49 10.98 -6.31
C MET A 1063 -15.58 10.92 -5.07
N GLY A 1064 -16.10 10.45 -3.93
CA GLY A 1064 -15.35 10.34 -2.66
C GLY A 1064 -15.20 11.65 -1.88
N GLY A 1065 -16.04 12.65 -2.16
CA GLY A 1065 -16.11 13.91 -1.42
C GLY A 1065 -16.60 13.75 0.03
N GLN A 1066 -16.14 14.62 0.92
CA GLN A 1066 -16.50 14.57 2.34
C GLN A 1066 -17.95 14.98 2.60
N ILE A 1067 -18.59 14.33 3.58
CA ILE A 1067 -19.95 14.62 4.01
C ILE A 1067 -20.06 16.08 4.50
N SER A 1068 -21.01 16.85 3.95
CA SER A 1068 -21.20 18.26 4.28
C SER A 1068 -22.68 18.67 4.23
N THR A 1069 -23.03 19.79 4.87
CA THR A 1069 -24.37 20.41 4.78
C THR A 1069 -24.78 20.68 3.33
N LYS A 1070 -23.84 20.95 2.42
CA LYS A 1070 -24.10 21.14 0.98
C LYS A 1070 -24.62 19.88 0.29
N GLY A 1071 -24.38 18.68 0.83
CA GLY A 1071 -24.98 17.45 0.30
C GLY A 1071 -26.47 17.33 0.65
N ASP A 1072 -26.87 17.72 1.86
CA ASP A 1072 -28.29 17.82 2.23
C ASP A 1072 -29.00 18.88 1.37
N VAL A 1073 -28.34 20.01 1.07
CA VAL A 1073 -28.89 21.04 0.15
C VAL A 1073 -29.17 20.45 -1.24
N TYR A 1074 -28.29 19.56 -1.74
CA TYR A 1074 -28.54 18.87 -3.01
C TYR A 1074 -29.75 17.93 -2.93
N SER A 1075 -29.80 17.06 -1.91
CA SER A 1075 -30.92 16.15 -1.70
C SER A 1075 -32.25 16.89 -1.52
N TYR A 1076 -32.23 18.04 -0.84
CA TYR A 1076 -33.35 18.97 -0.73
C TYR A 1076 -33.73 19.59 -2.09
N GLY A 1077 -32.76 19.98 -2.91
CA GLY A 1077 -32.99 20.48 -4.27
C GLY A 1077 -33.68 19.44 -5.16
N VAL A 1078 -33.22 18.18 -5.14
CA VAL A 1078 -33.85 17.08 -5.88
C VAL A 1078 -35.28 16.82 -5.37
N LEU A 1079 -35.47 16.79 -4.04
CA LEU A 1079 -36.80 16.68 -3.42
C LEU A 1079 -37.74 17.82 -3.84
N LEU A 1080 -37.23 19.05 -3.97
CA LEU A 1080 -38.03 20.19 -4.39
C LEU A 1080 -38.39 20.13 -5.87
N LEU A 1081 -37.49 19.65 -6.74
CA LEU A 1081 -37.81 19.34 -8.15
C LEU A 1081 -38.89 18.26 -8.25
N GLU A 1082 -38.85 17.23 -7.42
CA GLU A 1082 -39.87 16.17 -7.37
C GLU A 1082 -41.23 16.69 -6.86
N ILE A 1083 -41.26 17.52 -5.81
CA ILE A 1083 -42.47 18.23 -5.35
C ILE A 1083 -43.13 18.99 -6.50
N LEU A 1084 -42.33 19.70 -7.31
CA LEU A 1084 -42.83 20.56 -8.40
C LEU A 1084 -43.29 19.79 -9.64
N THR A 1085 -42.67 18.65 -9.93
CA THR A 1085 -42.86 17.90 -11.20
C THR A 1085 -43.68 16.63 -11.06
N GLY A 1086 -43.87 16.12 -9.83
CA GLY A 1086 -44.51 14.83 -9.58
C GLY A 1086 -43.72 13.62 -10.10
N LYS A 1087 -42.41 13.77 -10.36
CA LYS A 1087 -41.58 12.75 -11.00
C LYS A 1087 -40.42 12.34 -10.11
N ARG A 1088 -40.37 11.04 -9.77
CA ARG A 1088 -39.24 10.43 -9.04
C ARG A 1088 -37.93 10.67 -9.81
N PRO A 1089 -36.79 10.96 -9.15
CA PRO A 1089 -35.48 11.04 -9.81
C PRO A 1089 -34.98 9.68 -10.37
N THR A 1090 -35.78 8.62 -10.24
CA THR A 1090 -35.50 7.24 -10.68
C THR A 1090 -36.62 6.65 -11.57
N ASP A 1091 -37.49 7.48 -12.17
CA ASP A 1091 -38.48 7.03 -13.17
C ASP A 1091 -37.74 6.43 -14.41
N GLU A 1092 -38.23 5.32 -14.95
CA GLU A 1092 -37.63 4.64 -16.14
C GLU A 1092 -37.51 5.58 -17.36
N LYS A 1093 -38.28 6.67 -17.38
CA LYS A 1093 -38.24 7.71 -18.41
C LYS A 1093 -36.93 8.53 -18.43
N PHE A 1094 -35.99 8.32 -17.49
CA PHE A 1094 -34.65 8.94 -17.44
C PHE A 1094 -33.53 8.02 -17.99
N ASN A 1095 -33.88 6.93 -18.69
CA ASN A 1095 -32.94 6.03 -19.37
C ASN A 1095 -32.08 6.67 -20.49
N ASP A 1096 -32.27 7.95 -20.80
CA ASP A 1096 -31.41 8.75 -21.69
C ASP A 1096 -30.15 9.32 -21.00
N GLY A 1097 -30.00 9.09 -19.69
CA GLY A 1097 -28.83 9.50 -18.91
C GLY A 1097 -28.86 10.96 -18.42
N LEU A 1098 -29.98 11.66 -18.61
CA LEU A 1098 -30.22 12.99 -18.08
C LEU A 1098 -30.91 12.90 -16.72
N SER A 1099 -30.47 13.69 -15.74
CA SER A 1099 -31.11 13.74 -14.42
C SER A 1099 -32.39 14.58 -14.42
N LEU A 1100 -33.14 14.49 -13.32
CA LEU A 1100 -34.29 15.37 -13.07
C LEU A 1100 -33.89 16.86 -13.05
N HIS A 1101 -32.67 17.19 -12.62
CA HIS A 1101 -32.12 18.56 -12.67
C HIS A 1101 -31.93 19.01 -14.12
N ASP A 1102 -31.20 18.24 -14.93
CA ASP A 1102 -30.86 18.61 -16.32
C ASP A 1102 -32.10 18.87 -17.18
N ARG A 1103 -33.15 18.05 -17.00
CA ARG A 1103 -34.42 18.21 -17.73
C ARG A 1103 -35.24 19.41 -17.28
N VAL A 1104 -35.21 19.79 -15.99
CA VAL A 1104 -35.89 21.01 -15.52
C VAL A 1104 -35.10 22.27 -15.92
N ASP A 1105 -33.77 22.24 -15.85
CA ASP A 1105 -32.90 23.34 -16.30
C ASP A 1105 -33.07 23.61 -17.80
N ALA A 1106 -33.07 22.57 -18.64
CA ALA A 1106 -33.32 22.67 -20.08
C ALA A 1106 -34.72 23.21 -20.47
N ALA A 1107 -35.64 23.34 -19.52
CA ALA A 1107 -36.94 23.99 -19.68
C ALA A 1107 -37.04 25.35 -18.98
N PHE A 1108 -36.10 25.69 -18.10
CA PHE A 1108 -36.14 26.93 -17.35
C PHE A 1108 -35.66 28.13 -18.20
N PRO A 1109 -36.27 29.32 -18.09
CA PRO A 1109 -37.55 29.63 -17.44
C PRO A 1109 -38.77 29.43 -18.37
N HIS A 1110 -38.57 29.26 -19.68
CA HIS A 1110 -39.61 29.50 -20.69
C HIS A 1110 -40.58 28.34 -20.95
N ARG A 1111 -40.24 27.10 -20.57
CA ARG A 1111 -41.01 25.86 -20.81
C ARG A 1111 -41.37 25.12 -19.52
N VAL A 1112 -41.23 25.76 -18.37
CA VAL A 1112 -41.45 25.15 -17.04
C VAL A 1112 -42.83 24.48 -16.92
N THR A 1113 -43.86 25.06 -17.54
CA THR A 1113 -45.23 24.52 -17.62
C THR A 1113 -45.34 23.16 -18.31
N GLU A 1114 -44.36 22.75 -19.12
CA GLU A 1114 -44.31 21.42 -19.76
C GLU A 1114 -43.86 20.31 -18.78
N ILE A 1115 -43.25 20.68 -17.63
CA ILE A 1115 -42.59 19.73 -16.73
C ILE A 1115 -43.20 19.68 -15.32
N LEU A 1116 -43.85 20.77 -14.87
CA LEU A 1116 -44.62 20.81 -13.62
C LEU A 1116 -45.73 19.74 -13.57
N ASP A 1117 -46.11 19.31 -12.37
CA ASP A 1117 -47.27 18.44 -12.14
C ASP A 1117 -48.57 19.18 -12.51
N PRO A 1118 -49.34 18.73 -13.53
CA PRO A 1118 -50.55 19.42 -13.97
C PRO A 1118 -51.64 19.44 -12.89
N ASN A 1119 -51.62 18.50 -11.94
CA ASN A 1119 -52.60 18.43 -10.86
C ASN A 1119 -52.35 19.47 -9.76
N MET A 1120 -51.12 20.01 -9.66
CA MET A 1120 -50.77 21.06 -8.70
C MET A 1120 -51.57 22.35 -8.92
N LEU A 1121 -51.93 22.64 -10.18
CA LEU A 1121 -52.59 23.88 -10.60
C LEU A 1121 -54.12 23.79 -10.59
N HIS A 1122 -54.70 22.61 -10.31
CA HIS A 1122 -56.08 22.31 -10.70
C HIS A 1122 -57.17 23.10 -9.94
N ASN A 1123 -56.86 23.69 -8.78
CA ASN A 1123 -57.80 24.41 -7.93
C ASN A 1123 -57.54 25.94 -7.84
N ASP A 1124 -56.37 26.42 -8.27
CA ASP A 1124 -55.95 27.82 -8.12
C ASP A 1124 -56.27 28.67 -9.38
N LEU A 1125 -57.14 28.15 -10.27
CA LEU A 1125 -57.40 28.67 -11.61
C LEU A 1125 -58.71 29.46 -11.72
N ASP A 1126 -58.69 30.69 -11.21
CA ASP A 1126 -59.55 31.78 -11.71
C ASP A 1126 -58.76 33.10 -11.73
N GLY A 1127 -58.14 33.42 -12.87
CA GLY A 1127 -57.58 34.74 -13.20
C GLY A 1127 -56.06 34.96 -13.09
N GLY A 1128 -55.34 34.30 -12.19
CA GLY A 1128 -53.97 34.71 -11.79
C GLY A 1128 -52.76 34.20 -12.60
N ASN A 1129 -52.96 33.57 -13.76
CA ASN A 1129 -52.01 32.59 -14.32
C ASN A 1129 -50.61 33.13 -14.73
N SER A 1130 -50.44 34.44 -14.97
CA SER A 1130 -49.12 35.03 -15.30
C SER A 1130 -48.35 35.52 -14.07
N GLU A 1131 -49.03 36.09 -13.08
CA GLU A 1131 -48.39 36.66 -11.88
C GLU A 1131 -47.99 35.57 -10.88
N LEU A 1132 -48.82 34.52 -10.70
CA LEU A 1132 -48.43 33.33 -9.93
C LEU A 1132 -47.22 32.61 -10.56
N MET A 1133 -47.11 32.63 -11.90
CA MET A 1133 -45.96 32.05 -12.60
C MET A 1133 -44.67 32.83 -12.32
N GLN A 1134 -44.70 34.16 -12.43
CA GLN A 1134 -43.52 35.02 -12.24
C GLN A 1134 -43.13 35.19 -10.76
N SER A 1135 -44.11 35.35 -9.86
CA SER A 1135 -43.87 35.67 -8.44
C SER A 1135 -43.68 34.44 -7.56
N CYS A 1136 -44.21 33.27 -7.96
CA CYS A 1136 -44.15 32.04 -7.15
C CYS A 1136 -43.40 30.90 -7.85
N LEU A 1137 -43.88 30.44 -9.01
CA LEU A 1137 -43.37 29.20 -9.63
C LEU A 1137 -41.95 29.32 -10.19
N LEU A 1138 -41.63 30.36 -10.95
CA LEU A 1138 -40.28 30.55 -11.51
C LEU A 1138 -39.21 30.77 -10.41
N PRO A 1139 -39.45 31.58 -9.36
CA PRO A 1139 -38.58 31.64 -8.19
C PRO A 1139 -38.40 30.28 -7.49
N LEU A 1140 -39.48 29.50 -7.34
CA LEU A 1140 -39.46 28.21 -6.65
C LEU A 1140 -38.67 27.14 -7.43
N VAL A 1141 -38.82 27.08 -8.75
CA VAL A 1141 -37.99 26.24 -9.63
C VAL A 1141 -36.53 26.71 -9.62
N LYS A 1142 -36.27 28.01 -9.63
CA LYS A 1142 -34.91 28.57 -9.53
C LYS A 1142 -34.23 28.16 -8.23
N VAL A 1143 -34.93 28.21 -7.09
CA VAL A 1143 -34.41 27.72 -5.80
C VAL A 1143 -34.12 26.22 -5.87
N ALA A 1144 -34.99 25.41 -6.46
CA ALA A 1144 -34.79 23.97 -6.62
C ALA A 1144 -33.54 23.63 -7.46
N LEU A 1145 -33.36 24.30 -8.60
CA LEU A 1145 -32.18 24.16 -9.47
C LEU A 1145 -30.91 24.62 -8.74
N MET A 1146 -30.91 25.81 -8.14
CA MET A 1146 -29.75 26.32 -7.40
C MET A 1146 -29.38 25.41 -6.21
N CYS A 1147 -30.32 24.78 -5.54
CA CYS A 1147 -30.02 23.79 -4.50
C CYS A 1147 -29.42 22.49 -5.06
N SER A 1148 -29.84 22.05 -6.25
CA SER A 1148 -29.42 20.79 -6.88
C SER A 1148 -28.24 20.90 -7.85
N MET A 1149 -27.51 22.03 -7.88
CA MET A 1149 -26.29 22.20 -8.69
C MET A 1149 -25.25 21.08 -8.43
N ALA A 1150 -24.61 20.56 -9.48
CA ALA A 1150 -23.62 19.48 -9.33
C ALA A 1150 -22.42 19.86 -8.45
N SER A 1151 -22.01 21.13 -8.43
CA SER A 1151 -20.92 21.65 -7.60
C SER A 1151 -21.41 22.18 -6.24
N PRO A 1152 -20.83 21.74 -5.10
CA PRO A 1152 -21.23 22.20 -3.75
C PRO A 1152 -21.04 23.71 -3.48
N LYS A 1153 -20.18 24.38 -4.26
CA LYS A 1153 -19.89 25.82 -4.09
C LYS A 1153 -21.00 26.71 -4.61
N ASP A 1154 -21.67 26.25 -5.67
CA ASP A 1154 -22.67 27.02 -6.42
C ASP A 1154 -24.09 26.79 -5.86
N ARG A 1155 -24.23 25.86 -4.91
CA ARG A 1155 -25.46 25.64 -4.13
C ARG A 1155 -25.70 26.76 -3.13
N LEU A 1156 -26.97 27.08 -2.88
CA LEU A 1156 -27.40 27.99 -1.80
C LEU A 1156 -27.05 27.46 -0.39
N GLY A 1157 -27.23 28.29 0.64
CA GLY A 1157 -27.20 27.87 2.06
C GLY A 1157 -28.62 27.86 2.63
N MET A 1158 -28.94 26.94 3.55
CA MET A 1158 -30.35 26.75 3.96
C MET A 1158 -31.01 27.98 4.61
N ALA A 1159 -30.25 28.86 5.26
CA ALA A 1159 -30.76 30.15 5.75
C ALA A 1159 -31.23 31.09 4.62
N GLN A 1160 -30.57 31.04 3.45
CA GLN A 1160 -30.98 31.78 2.27
C GLN A 1160 -32.18 31.08 1.62
N VAL A 1161 -32.15 29.74 1.50
CA VAL A 1161 -33.26 28.95 0.93
C VAL A 1161 -34.55 29.16 1.71
N SER A 1162 -34.52 29.12 3.05
CA SER A 1162 -35.69 29.38 3.89
C SER A 1162 -36.19 30.83 3.79
N THR A 1163 -35.29 31.79 3.56
CA THR A 1163 -35.65 33.21 3.31
C THR A 1163 -36.35 33.39 1.96
N GLU A 1164 -35.78 32.86 0.87
CA GLU A 1164 -36.36 32.94 -0.49
C GLU A 1164 -37.74 32.25 -0.52
N LEU A 1165 -37.86 31.06 0.08
CA LEU A 1165 -39.12 30.31 0.17
C LEU A 1165 -40.16 31.01 1.06
N HIS A 1166 -39.74 31.73 2.10
CA HIS A 1166 -40.66 32.54 2.88
C HIS A 1166 -41.22 33.70 2.05
N SER A 1167 -40.37 34.39 1.29
CA SER A 1167 -40.80 35.45 0.36
C SER A 1167 -41.77 34.94 -0.71
N ILE A 1168 -41.49 33.76 -1.29
CA ILE A 1168 -42.40 33.06 -2.23
C ILE A 1168 -43.74 32.74 -1.55
N LYS A 1169 -43.74 32.30 -0.28
CA LYS A 1169 -44.98 32.03 0.46
C LYS A 1169 -45.78 33.30 0.76
N GLN A 1170 -45.13 34.44 1.05
CA GLN A 1170 -45.85 35.71 1.22
C GLN A 1170 -46.44 36.19 -0.11
N ALA A 1171 -45.70 36.15 -1.21
CA ALA A 1171 -46.21 36.50 -2.53
C ALA A 1171 -47.41 35.63 -2.95
N PHE A 1172 -47.38 34.32 -2.65
CA PHE A 1172 -48.52 33.43 -2.87
C PHE A 1172 -49.74 33.81 -2.00
N LEU A 1173 -49.53 34.18 -0.73
CA LEU A 1173 -50.61 34.60 0.18
C LEU A 1173 -51.21 35.94 -0.23
N GLU A 1174 -50.42 36.91 -0.70
CA GLU A 1174 -50.90 38.19 -1.23
C GLU A 1174 -51.74 37.96 -2.50
N LEU A 1175 -51.23 37.18 -3.47
CA LEU A 1175 -51.95 36.89 -4.72
C LEU A 1175 -53.23 36.06 -4.51
N SER A 1176 -53.26 35.15 -3.53
CA SER A 1176 -54.45 34.33 -3.24
C SER A 1176 -55.49 35.02 -2.33
N SER A 1177 -55.07 35.95 -1.48
CA SER A 1177 -56.01 36.73 -0.64
C SER A 1177 -56.67 37.90 -1.39
N GLY A 1178 -56.08 38.37 -2.49
CA GLY A 1178 -56.67 39.40 -3.37
C GLY A 1178 -58.07 39.05 -3.92
N GLY A 1179 -58.49 37.78 -3.87
CA GLY A 1179 -59.83 37.34 -4.26
C GLY A 1179 -60.95 37.58 -3.23
N LYS A 1180 -60.64 37.99 -1.98
CA LYS A 1180 -61.66 38.23 -0.94
C LYS A 1180 -61.37 39.43 -0.03
N VAL A 1181 -61.86 40.59 -0.45
CA VAL A 1181 -62.11 41.75 0.43
C VAL A 1181 -63.58 42.16 0.35
N VAL A 1182 -64.38 41.63 1.29
CA VAL A 1182 -65.54 42.29 1.94
C VAL A 1182 -65.59 41.77 3.38
#